data_AF-A0AAV8V7H4-F1
#
_entry.id   AF-A0AAV8V7H4-F1
#
_cell.length_a   1.000
_cell.length_b   1.000
_cell.length_c   1.000
_cell.angle_alpha   90.00
_cell.angle_beta   90.00
_cell.angle_gamma   90.00
#
_symmetry.space_group_name_H-M   'P 1'
#
loop_
_entity.id
_entity.type
_entity.pdbx_description
1 polymer ?
#
loop_
_entity_poly.entity_id
_entity_poly.type
_entity_poly.pdbx_seq_one_letter_code
_entity_poly.pdbx_strand_id
1 'polypeptide(L)'
;MAQPVYHYAGKTWLPCRTVADGDCFFHAVFGERDGADGRYSDKRALSRRMYWASFLTYFKEDTPNVLLKIMGNCFVANEFPNNSLDNLQEYANKVTQSHHWVLVEEIPILCTLWHVRVVLFVNEGEPMIFEPNPEMCRDFPFSRDGEVREQVVRLETNHFERLQADVQKEAGDLGRDSLQTVTNDSETDEETAQTESVYLQKKRYKKKGSAGFLGGQYQISLLTMVLLNAVRKMKIWVMSTENDEAGKFEDLVFESPEGDILVQAKHKDDENTIINYNTLMSVSKKGSFSLAKYYVSFQELRRKFKNLRNVVICTNAELQIDKEMSGVLVTNTSDKRSLLRFEDKASFETGGHFYTFKIDDGGNENSKNFISEFKEKIKLFYEENVPNTKASIADEDVKQFLKMLQFHVHYLDKASCTDTFVDNLIASITLADNLDTREIFSAINKYIQNWFTASEGVYLSHLDAQSMFFDIRTNKYCEKLQLYDVSFQNNTLNCFKGRILHIVTGQPILNIVKLHQALQKEDAKALILKKEDGVRILKEGIRVFSMMTGYGFLVVTHPVETDEPTLEWLCKKINTILDSSKDKKLVLVAGEQDKMVQRIKFLNLSSYEEVKKEIGFGDLTEQTQVNMRRQRNIIFQGYRVSLEELLGHKIPDYLDCETLARLAIKGGEIQLGTKLKHSEADADIDTYYIERKVKRSQENLPESQLRNLKDLEDRIILISDASGMGKTTILSKLAVGIKEDNPALWVTKIDMNSHSNTLKQTSKNRSKTVSVDDLLNDQRDTKLDGEFVKKLFHKEDTVVLMLDAVDEVSDIYMKLVMDMISDFKTQKNFKNIFITTRPHLCLDLEDVLQVTAFELEPFTKEDQVNFLAKYWTEKLVIRDEAKRKRCLLFARILIDEMSRWINETSTKTFAGIPLQTKMLAEVFQERTQMHGDETNCWESCKEFLSSDKEEPHLPKMANLSQLYELFLEKKRDIFLTKGQTAGNAITEQMALDKLEECHEYHRALAIQIILYYPKPSYMVERFRKNDSETPSISFKAVSLADSFPESFVENYVFRAGIVQRVGENVDFIHRTFAEYFAAQCLLLELKQSSPSEEFKTFLVEQVLLTEELAVVCIFFDHFLQKELESIPKETLSAFREEKKISMIYDDSPEYLFYFISQGFTGIVNFCLACNDIKI
;
A
#
# COMPACT_ATOMS: atom_id res chain seq x y z
N MET A 1 -7.82 70.32 31.58
CA MET A 1 -6.90 70.05 30.45
C MET A 1 -7.70 69.32 29.38
N ALA A 2 -7.29 69.41 28.11
CA ALA A 2 -7.82 68.49 27.08
C ALA A 2 -7.34 67.06 27.40
N GLN A 3 -8.06 66.03 26.91
CA GLN A 3 -7.51 64.67 26.93
C GLN A 3 -6.42 64.58 25.85
N PRO A 4 -5.30 63.88 26.11
CA PRO A 4 -4.30 63.62 25.08
C PRO A 4 -4.88 62.72 23.98
N VAL A 5 -4.47 62.96 22.75
CA VAL A 5 -5.02 62.33 21.54
C VAL A 5 -3.89 61.66 20.77
N TYR A 6 -4.08 60.40 20.39
CA TYR A 6 -3.05 59.59 19.75
C TYR A 6 -3.45 59.24 18.31
N HIS A 7 -2.48 59.21 17.40
CA HIS A 7 -2.73 58.93 15.98
C HIS A 7 -1.93 57.72 15.52
N TYR A 8 -2.62 56.70 15.01
CA TYR A 8 -2.00 55.46 14.50
C TYR A 8 -2.91 54.81 13.45
N ALA A 9 -2.30 54.22 12.42
CA ALA A 9 -2.99 53.55 11.30
C ALA A 9 -4.13 54.39 10.68
N GLY A 10 -3.93 55.70 10.52
CA GLY A 10 -4.92 56.63 9.95
C GLY A 10 -6.14 56.91 10.84
N LYS A 11 -6.16 56.43 12.09
CA LYS A 11 -7.25 56.59 13.05
C LYS A 11 -6.82 57.46 14.23
N THR A 12 -7.81 58.13 14.82
CA THR A 12 -7.67 58.88 16.07
C THR A 12 -8.08 58.00 17.25
N TRP A 13 -7.22 57.94 18.26
CA TRP A 13 -7.35 57.05 19.40
C TRP A 13 -7.38 57.84 20.71
N LEU A 14 -8.32 57.50 21.60
CA LEU A 14 -8.55 58.19 22.87
C LEU A 14 -8.30 57.23 24.06
N PRO A 15 -7.72 57.74 25.17
CA PRO A 15 -7.40 56.91 26.33
C PRO A 15 -8.65 56.51 27.11
N CYS A 16 -8.75 55.22 27.38
CA CYS A 16 -9.80 54.60 28.17
C CYS A 16 -9.23 54.10 29.51
N ARG A 17 -9.95 54.37 30.59
CA ARG A 17 -9.54 54.02 31.96
C ARG A 17 -9.35 52.51 32.10
N THR A 18 -8.21 52.10 32.65
CA THR A 18 -7.92 50.72 33.06
C THR A 18 -7.97 50.61 34.60
N VAL A 19 -8.00 49.41 35.15
CA VAL A 19 -7.70 49.19 36.58
C VAL A 19 -6.20 49.39 36.82
N ALA A 20 -5.86 50.22 37.81
CA ALA A 20 -4.50 50.72 38.07
C ALA A 20 -3.80 49.95 39.20
N ASP A 21 -3.51 48.68 38.94
CA ASP A 21 -2.65 47.81 39.73
C ASP A 21 -1.49 47.27 38.85
N GLY A 22 -0.66 46.37 39.40
CA GLY A 22 0.44 45.75 38.64
C GLY A 22 -0.02 44.92 37.44
N ASP A 23 -1.30 44.50 37.40
CA ASP A 23 -1.91 43.73 36.31
C ASP A 23 -2.44 44.64 35.17
N CYS A 24 -2.27 45.96 35.27
CA CYS A 24 -2.78 46.93 34.31
C CYS A 24 -2.40 46.65 32.84
N PHE A 25 -1.25 46.04 32.55
CA PHE A 25 -0.91 45.59 31.19
C PHE A 25 -1.94 44.58 30.66
N PHE A 26 -2.25 43.54 31.43
CA PHE A 26 -3.23 42.52 31.03
C PHE A 26 -4.64 43.12 30.96
N HIS A 27 -4.97 44.01 31.88
CA HIS A 27 -6.23 44.75 31.87
C HIS A 27 -6.37 45.66 30.63
N ALA A 28 -5.31 46.37 30.22
CA ALA A 28 -5.29 47.21 29.04
C ALA A 28 -5.30 46.39 27.73
N VAL A 29 -4.53 45.30 27.65
CA VAL A 29 -4.39 44.52 26.41
C VAL A 29 -5.56 43.55 26.21
N PHE A 30 -5.98 42.81 27.24
CA PHE A 30 -6.98 41.75 27.11
C PHE A 30 -8.30 42.03 27.81
N GLY A 31 -8.34 42.95 28.78
CA GLY A 31 -9.50 43.18 29.63
C GLY A 31 -10.78 43.59 28.90
N GLU A 32 -11.90 43.39 29.58
CA GLU A 32 -13.25 43.78 29.17
C GLU A 32 -13.69 45.01 29.96
N ARG A 33 -14.66 45.76 29.43
CA ARG A 33 -15.14 47.01 30.05
C ARG A 33 -16.25 46.69 31.04
N ASP A 34 -16.06 47.01 32.32
CA ASP A 34 -17.11 46.82 33.31
C ASP A 34 -18.23 47.85 33.11
N GLY A 35 -19.49 47.40 33.16
CA GLY A 35 -20.68 48.21 32.90
C GLY A 35 -21.04 49.18 34.02
N ALA A 36 -20.56 48.96 35.25
CA ALA A 36 -20.80 49.87 36.38
C ALA A 36 -19.79 51.03 36.42
N ASP A 37 -18.50 50.69 36.30
CA ASP A 37 -17.38 51.63 36.51
C ASP A 37 -16.76 52.17 35.21
N GLY A 38 -17.10 51.55 34.07
CA GLY A 38 -16.62 51.95 32.74
C GLY A 38 -15.13 51.69 32.46
N ARG A 39 -14.41 51.03 33.38
CA ARG A 39 -12.97 50.70 33.27
C ARG A 39 -12.72 49.34 32.62
N TYR A 40 -11.54 49.16 32.04
CA TYR A 40 -11.06 47.87 31.55
C TYR A 40 -10.38 47.04 32.65
N SER A 41 -10.75 45.76 32.76
CA SER A 41 -10.13 44.76 33.65
C SER A 41 -10.11 43.38 33.02
N ASP A 42 -9.04 42.62 33.24
CA ASP A 42 -8.90 41.22 32.83
C ASP A 42 -8.95 40.30 34.05
N LYS A 43 -10.06 39.57 34.18
CA LYS A 43 -10.32 38.59 35.24
C LYS A 43 -9.40 37.35 35.17
N ARG A 44 -8.56 37.24 34.13
CA ARG A 44 -7.54 36.18 33.94
C ARG A 44 -6.10 36.65 34.14
N ALA A 45 -5.84 37.90 34.51
CA ALA A 45 -4.49 38.47 34.58
C ALA A 45 -3.50 37.64 35.43
N LEU A 46 -3.91 37.20 36.63
CA LEU A 46 -3.12 36.29 37.47
C LEU A 46 -2.78 34.98 36.74
N SER A 47 -3.73 34.36 36.04
CA SER A 47 -3.50 33.14 35.25
C SER A 47 -2.51 33.38 34.11
N ARG A 48 -2.50 34.58 33.51
CA ARG A 48 -1.53 34.94 32.46
C ARG A 48 -0.11 35.05 33.01
N ARG A 49 0.07 35.60 34.22
CA ARG A 49 1.37 35.61 34.91
C ARG A 49 1.90 34.20 35.17
N MET A 50 1.04 33.29 35.65
CA MET A 50 1.44 31.90 35.92
C MET A 50 1.87 31.17 34.63
N TYR A 51 1.16 31.39 33.53
CA TYR A 51 1.53 30.85 32.21
C TYR A 51 2.83 31.46 31.67
N TRP A 52 3.05 32.76 31.86
CA TRP A 52 4.30 33.45 31.52
C TRP A 52 5.51 32.93 32.32
N ALA A 53 5.36 32.73 33.63
CA ALA A 53 6.40 32.11 34.46
C ALA A 53 6.68 30.64 34.05
N SER A 54 5.64 29.89 33.69
CA SER A 54 5.77 28.51 33.18
C SER A 54 6.52 28.46 31.85
N PHE A 55 6.28 29.41 30.95
CA PHE A 55 7.02 29.55 29.69
C PHE A 55 8.50 29.87 29.91
N LEU A 56 8.80 30.86 30.77
CA LEU A 56 10.18 31.22 31.12
C LEU A 56 10.99 30.02 31.65
N THR A 57 10.35 29.13 32.42
CA THR A 57 11.01 28.00 33.09
C THR A 57 11.00 26.69 32.30
N TYR A 58 10.36 26.64 31.13
CA TYR A 58 10.10 25.40 30.40
C TYR A 58 11.37 24.73 29.84
N PHE A 59 12.15 25.46 29.04
CA PHE A 59 13.24 24.89 28.24
C PHE A 59 14.52 24.56 29.03
N LYS A 60 14.68 25.16 30.23
CA LYS A 60 15.89 25.05 31.07
C LYS A 60 17.17 25.32 30.27
N GLU A 61 17.98 24.28 30.03
CA GLU A 61 19.29 24.38 29.37
C GLU A 61 19.20 24.57 27.85
N ASP A 62 18.09 24.20 27.20
CA ASP A 62 17.89 24.35 25.75
C ASP A 62 16.98 25.56 25.41
N THR A 63 17.14 26.66 26.17
CA THR A 63 16.35 27.88 25.95
C THR A 63 16.70 28.52 24.59
N PRO A 64 15.72 28.85 23.72
CA PRO A 64 15.99 29.40 22.39
C PRO A 64 16.82 30.68 22.40
N ASN A 65 17.83 30.79 21.53
CA ASN A 65 18.74 31.96 21.44
C ASN A 65 18.02 33.32 21.32
N VAL A 66 16.87 33.37 20.62
CA VAL A 66 16.04 34.57 20.50
C VAL A 66 15.42 34.96 21.85
N LEU A 67 14.90 33.97 22.57
CA LEU A 67 14.32 34.13 23.90
C LEU A 67 15.40 34.50 24.93
N LEU A 68 16.56 33.85 24.90
CA LEU A 68 17.74 34.20 25.74
C LEU A 68 18.16 35.66 25.55
N LYS A 69 18.21 36.16 24.31
CA LYS A 69 18.57 37.55 24.03
C LYS A 69 17.58 38.55 24.62
N ILE A 70 16.27 38.25 24.55
CA ILE A 70 15.22 39.10 25.11
C ILE A 70 15.23 39.02 26.65
N MET A 71 15.36 37.83 27.22
CA MET A 71 15.50 37.63 28.67
C MET A 71 16.73 38.33 29.25
N GLY A 72 17.84 38.41 28.50
CA GLY A 72 19.01 39.20 28.89
C GLY A 72 18.71 40.71 29.05
N ASN A 73 17.79 41.26 28.25
CA ASN A 73 17.31 42.62 28.45
C ASN A 73 16.35 42.71 29.66
N CYS A 74 15.43 41.74 29.80
CA CYS A 74 14.53 41.66 30.96
C CYS A 74 15.30 41.57 32.30
N PHE A 75 16.40 40.82 32.36
CA PHE A 75 17.24 40.69 33.55
C PHE A 75 17.90 42.02 33.95
N VAL A 76 18.46 42.75 32.98
CA VAL A 76 19.03 44.09 33.20
C VAL A 76 17.95 45.08 33.65
N ALA A 77 16.78 45.10 33.01
CA ALA A 77 15.65 45.95 33.39
C ALA A 77 15.05 45.60 34.77
N ASN A 78 15.32 44.39 35.28
CA ASN A 78 14.90 43.93 36.59
C ASN A 78 15.99 44.02 37.68
N GLU A 79 17.14 44.63 37.37
CA GLU A 79 18.33 44.79 38.24
C GLU A 79 19.00 43.48 38.71
N PHE A 80 18.88 42.39 37.95
CA PHE A 80 19.51 41.11 38.31
C PHE A 80 21.04 41.14 38.13
N PRO A 81 21.83 40.60 39.08
CA PRO A 81 23.28 40.54 38.96
C PRO A 81 23.71 39.44 37.96
N ASN A 82 24.19 39.89 36.79
CA ASN A 82 24.64 39.12 35.63
C ASN A 82 23.52 38.46 34.78
N ASN A 83 23.76 38.43 33.47
CA ASN A 83 22.88 37.82 32.46
C ASN A 83 23.12 36.31 32.35
N SER A 84 22.94 35.55 33.43
CA SER A 84 22.96 34.09 33.42
C SER A 84 21.58 33.48 33.70
N LEU A 85 21.39 32.23 33.27
CA LEU A 85 20.16 31.46 33.50
C LEU A 85 19.94 31.12 34.99
N ASP A 86 20.93 31.30 35.86
CA ASP A 86 20.81 31.04 37.30
C ASP A 86 19.73 31.93 37.96
N ASN A 87 19.60 33.16 37.47
CA ASN A 87 18.58 34.13 37.91
C ASN A 87 17.16 33.80 37.41
N LEU A 88 16.99 32.79 36.54
CA LEU A 88 15.73 32.46 35.88
C LEU A 88 14.62 32.10 36.87
N GLN A 89 14.91 31.28 37.88
CA GLN A 89 13.88 30.84 38.83
C GLN A 89 13.40 32.00 39.71
N GLU A 90 14.30 32.93 40.07
CA GLU A 90 13.94 34.12 40.84
C GLU A 90 13.15 35.12 39.98
N TYR A 91 13.56 35.36 38.73
CA TYR A 91 12.79 36.17 37.78
C TYR A 91 11.40 35.59 37.49
N ALA A 92 11.30 34.28 37.25
CA ALA A 92 10.01 33.60 37.07
C ALA A 92 9.12 33.75 38.32
N ASN A 93 9.68 33.59 39.52
CA ASN A 93 8.96 33.84 40.77
C ASN A 93 8.52 35.31 40.90
N LYS A 94 9.37 36.28 40.52
CA LYS A 94 9.10 37.73 40.55
C LYS A 94 7.88 38.09 39.68
N VAL A 95 7.85 37.62 38.42
CA VAL A 95 6.76 37.95 37.49
C VAL A 95 5.40 37.36 37.87
N THR A 96 5.35 36.28 38.68
CA THR A 96 4.08 35.74 39.22
C THR A 96 3.38 36.68 40.22
N GLN A 97 4.10 37.62 40.83
CA GLN A 97 3.56 38.49 41.87
C GLN A 97 2.72 39.61 41.24
N SER A 98 1.51 39.85 41.76
CA SER A 98 0.60 40.92 41.29
C SER A 98 1.14 42.35 41.51
N HIS A 99 2.27 42.49 42.19
CA HIS A 99 2.96 43.75 42.42
C HIS A 99 4.14 43.97 41.44
N HIS A 100 4.50 42.97 40.62
CA HIS A 100 5.47 43.12 39.53
C HIS A 100 4.80 43.81 38.34
N TRP A 101 5.18 45.06 38.07
CA TRP A 101 4.72 45.80 36.90
C TRP A 101 5.39 45.27 35.64
N VAL A 102 4.62 45.02 34.58
CA VAL A 102 5.16 44.57 33.29
C VAL A 102 6.05 45.66 32.69
N LEU A 103 7.31 45.32 32.43
CA LEU A 103 8.29 46.23 31.81
C LEU A 103 8.19 46.19 30.28
N VAL A 104 8.70 47.21 29.59
CA VAL A 104 8.62 47.30 28.11
C VAL A 104 9.41 46.17 27.45
N GLU A 105 10.52 45.78 28.06
CA GLU A 105 11.39 44.67 27.66
C GLU A 105 10.70 43.30 27.74
N GLU A 106 9.64 43.18 28.54
CA GLU A 106 8.88 41.94 28.78
C GLU A 106 7.74 41.77 27.76
N ILE A 107 7.33 42.85 27.08
CA ILE A 107 6.22 42.86 26.11
C ILE A 107 6.42 41.92 24.90
N PRO A 108 7.62 41.75 24.29
CA PRO A 108 7.82 40.79 23.20
C PRO A 108 7.45 39.35 23.57
N ILE A 109 7.76 38.94 24.81
CA ILE A 109 7.42 37.61 25.34
C ILE A 109 5.90 37.49 25.47
N LEU A 110 5.25 38.51 26.01
CA LEU A 110 3.79 38.54 26.19
C LEU A 110 3.01 38.62 24.86
N CYS A 111 3.51 39.36 23.87
CA CYS A 111 2.93 39.38 22.51
C CYS A 111 2.92 38.00 21.90
N THR A 112 4.03 37.27 22.07
CA THR A 112 4.20 35.90 21.56
C THR A 112 3.30 34.91 22.30
N LEU A 113 3.29 34.95 23.65
CA LEU A 113 2.49 34.05 24.49
C LEU A 113 0.98 34.22 24.37
N TRP A 114 0.50 35.34 23.84
CA TRP A 114 -0.94 35.62 23.71
C TRP A 114 -1.37 35.90 22.26
N HIS A 115 -0.48 35.64 21.29
CA HIS A 115 -0.69 35.84 19.86
C HIS A 115 -1.30 37.21 19.51
N VAL A 116 -0.76 38.27 20.15
CA VAL A 116 -1.29 39.63 20.12
C VAL A 116 -0.22 40.59 19.60
N ARG A 117 -0.63 41.55 18.76
CA ARG A 117 0.20 42.66 18.28
C ARG A 117 -0.07 43.88 19.16
N VAL A 118 0.92 44.31 19.93
CA VAL A 118 0.77 45.44 20.87
C VAL A 118 1.39 46.69 20.26
N VAL A 119 0.58 47.75 20.14
CA VAL A 119 1.02 49.07 19.66
C VAL A 119 1.06 50.00 20.87
N LEU A 120 2.26 50.36 21.31
CA LEU A 120 2.51 51.03 22.58
C LEU A 120 3.00 52.48 22.40
N PHE A 121 2.21 53.42 22.90
CA PHE A 121 2.63 54.81 23.12
C PHE A 121 3.22 54.98 24.53
N VAL A 122 4.51 55.31 24.65
CA VAL A 122 5.13 55.67 25.95
C VAL A 122 5.09 57.20 26.19
N ASN A 123 4.86 57.98 25.14
CA ASN A 123 4.63 59.43 25.13
C ASN A 123 3.75 59.79 23.91
N GLU A 124 3.50 61.07 23.65
CA GLU A 124 2.79 61.57 22.44
C GLU A 124 3.63 61.46 21.13
N GLY A 125 4.67 60.62 21.09
CA GLY A 125 5.51 60.35 19.92
C GLY A 125 5.02 59.18 19.07
N GLU A 126 5.87 58.67 18.17
CA GLU A 126 5.57 57.45 17.41
C GLU A 126 5.49 56.22 18.34
N PRO A 127 4.55 55.27 18.10
CA PRO A 127 4.38 54.10 18.93
C PRO A 127 5.41 53.00 18.62
N MET A 128 5.84 52.28 19.65
CA MET A 128 6.58 51.03 19.47
C MET A 128 5.59 49.90 19.14
N ILE A 129 5.91 49.11 18.11
CA ILE A 129 5.08 47.99 17.67
C ILE A 129 5.78 46.69 18.06
N PHE A 130 5.07 45.85 18.81
CA PHE A 130 5.52 44.52 19.23
C PHE A 130 4.65 43.45 18.59
N GLU A 131 5.28 42.49 17.92
CA GLU A 131 4.62 41.41 17.18
C GLU A 131 5.01 40.05 17.77
N PRO A 132 4.13 39.02 17.68
CA PRO A 132 4.47 37.66 18.09
C PRO A 132 5.67 37.12 17.30
N ASN A 133 6.74 36.67 17.97
CA ASN A 133 7.85 35.97 17.31
C ASN A 133 7.75 34.45 17.58
N PRO A 134 7.31 33.63 16.60
CA PRO A 134 7.08 32.20 16.83
C PRO A 134 8.35 31.36 17.05
N GLU A 135 9.55 31.92 16.80
CA GLU A 135 10.83 31.25 17.05
C GLU A 135 11.13 31.08 18.55
N MET A 136 10.59 31.97 19.41
CA MET A 136 10.78 31.87 20.86
C MET A 136 10.08 30.67 21.50
N CYS A 137 9.10 30.06 20.82
CA CYS A 137 8.28 29.01 21.42
C CYS A 137 8.69 27.57 21.10
N ARG A 138 9.49 27.32 20.05
CA ARG A 138 9.83 25.95 19.56
C ARG A 138 8.68 24.95 19.72
N ASP A 139 8.83 23.99 20.65
CA ASP A 139 7.96 22.87 21.00
C ASP A 139 7.10 23.10 22.26
N PHE A 140 7.19 24.28 22.89
CA PHE A 140 6.31 24.66 24.00
C PHE A 140 4.83 24.50 23.59
N PRO A 141 4.00 23.79 24.38
CA PRO A 141 2.65 23.41 23.98
C PRO A 141 1.73 24.64 23.87
N PHE A 142 1.60 25.14 22.65
CA PHE A 142 0.95 26.41 22.33
C PHE A 142 0.07 26.31 21.09
N SER A 143 -1.14 26.88 21.15
CA SER A 143 -2.08 26.94 20.03
C SER A 143 -1.79 28.18 19.18
N ARG A 144 -1.48 28.00 17.89
CA ARG A 144 -1.14 29.09 16.95
C ARG A 144 -2.25 29.44 15.97
N ASP A 145 -3.45 28.90 16.17
CA ASP A 145 -4.57 29.01 15.23
C ASP A 145 -5.50 30.18 15.58
N GLY A 146 -5.36 31.29 14.85
CA GLY A 146 -6.20 32.49 14.97
C GLY A 146 -5.59 33.70 14.27
N GLU A 147 -6.35 34.77 14.06
CA GLU A 147 -5.78 36.04 13.59
C GLU A 147 -5.00 36.73 14.73
N VAL A 148 -3.86 37.35 14.40
CA VAL A 148 -3.10 38.17 15.37
C VAL A 148 -3.93 39.40 15.74
N ARG A 149 -4.54 39.39 16.92
CA ARG A 149 -5.30 40.53 17.44
C ARG A 149 -4.37 41.72 17.64
N GLU A 150 -4.64 42.84 16.99
CA GLU A 150 -3.99 44.11 17.33
C GLU A 150 -4.67 44.76 18.55
N GLN A 151 -3.88 45.34 19.45
CA GLN A 151 -4.38 46.19 20.53
C GLN A 151 -3.46 47.38 20.75
N VAL A 152 -4.04 48.58 20.63
CA VAL A 152 -3.36 49.85 20.91
C VAL A 152 -3.50 50.19 22.40
N VAL A 153 -2.40 50.59 23.03
CA VAL A 153 -2.29 50.95 24.45
C VAL A 153 -1.33 52.14 24.63
N ARG A 154 -1.45 52.83 25.76
CA ARG A 154 -0.43 53.79 26.23
C ARG A 154 0.13 53.37 27.59
N LEU A 155 1.37 53.73 27.86
CA LEU A 155 2.02 53.61 29.17
C LEU A 155 2.30 55.02 29.69
N GLU A 156 1.69 55.38 30.82
CA GLU A 156 1.96 56.64 31.52
C GLU A 156 2.53 56.33 32.91
N THR A 157 3.77 56.76 33.17
CA THR A 157 4.61 56.24 34.27
C THR A 157 4.73 54.70 34.21
N ASN A 158 4.12 53.97 35.14
CA ASN A 158 4.08 52.50 35.13
C ASN A 158 2.69 51.94 34.75
N HIS A 159 1.68 52.79 34.49
CA HIS A 159 0.30 52.36 34.25
C HIS A 159 0.00 52.22 32.76
N PHE A 160 -0.44 51.03 32.34
CA PHE A 160 -0.97 50.80 31.00
C PHE A 160 -2.47 51.12 30.90
N GLU A 161 -2.84 51.97 29.94
CA GLU A 161 -4.22 52.28 29.57
C GLU A 161 -4.55 51.78 28.15
N ARG A 162 -5.79 51.31 27.95
CA ARG A 162 -6.27 50.95 26.61
C ARG A 162 -6.54 52.23 25.80
N LEU A 163 -6.12 52.26 24.54
CA LEU A 163 -6.63 53.25 23.59
C LEU A 163 -7.78 52.65 22.78
N GLN A 164 -8.82 53.44 22.51
CA GLN A 164 -9.95 53.05 21.67
C GLN A 164 -10.15 54.07 20.54
N ALA A 165 -10.45 53.59 19.33
CA ALA A 165 -10.82 54.44 18.20
C ALA A 165 -12.24 54.99 18.38
N ASP A 166 -12.45 56.27 18.06
CA ASP A 166 -13.76 56.92 18.16
C ASP A 166 -14.71 56.42 17.05
N VAL A 167 -15.90 55.95 17.45
CA VAL A 167 -16.91 55.38 16.54
C VAL A 167 -18.31 55.74 17.06
N GLN A 168 -19.03 56.56 16.29
CA GLN A 168 -20.47 56.77 16.43
C GLN A 168 -21.14 56.64 15.06
N LYS A 169 -22.42 56.21 15.07
CA LYS A 169 -23.20 55.66 13.93
C LYS A 169 -22.80 54.22 13.59
N GLU A 170 -23.70 53.26 13.40
CA GLU A 170 -25.18 53.26 13.39
C GLU A 170 -25.70 51.93 13.98
N ALA A 171 -26.96 51.89 14.43
CA ALA A 171 -27.63 50.66 14.89
C ALA A 171 -29.15 50.72 14.62
N GLY A 172 -29.75 49.58 14.26
CA GLY A 172 -31.16 49.46 13.88
C GLY A 172 -31.81 48.16 14.38
N ASP A 173 -33.08 48.26 14.75
CA ASP A 173 -33.83 47.31 15.61
C ASP A 173 -34.33 46.04 14.91
N LEU A 174 -34.68 44.99 15.68
CA LEU A 174 -35.35 43.77 15.21
C LEU A 174 -36.39 43.26 16.22
N GLY A 175 -37.67 43.29 15.82
CA GLY A 175 -38.80 42.84 16.63
C GLY A 175 -39.11 41.33 16.58
N ARG A 176 -39.95 40.88 17.52
CA ARG A 176 -40.56 39.53 17.55
C ARG A 176 -41.97 39.57 16.97
N ASP A 177 -42.44 38.47 16.36
CA ASP A 177 -43.76 37.91 16.70
C ASP A 177 -43.92 36.42 16.33
N SER A 178 -45.16 35.88 16.38
CA SER A 178 -45.40 34.51 16.88
C SER A 178 -46.38 33.63 16.07
N LEU A 179 -46.05 32.32 16.01
CA LEU A 179 -46.94 31.14 16.07
C LEU A 179 -47.83 30.62 14.89
N GLN A 180 -47.88 29.27 14.87
CA GLN A 180 -48.91 28.33 14.37
C GLN A 180 -49.12 27.98 12.87
N THR A 181 -49.00 26.68 12.58
CA THR A 181 -50.05 25.81 11.98
C THR A 181 -49.76 24.33 12.34
N VAL A 182 -50.71 23.41 12.11
CA VAL A 182 -50.72 22.02 12.65
C VAL A 182 -51.13 20.99 11.60
N THR A 183 -50.50 19.80 11.61
CA THR A 183 -51.09 18.52 11.14
C THR A 183 -50.50 17.34 11.92
N ASN A 184 -51.32 16.35 12.26
CA ASN A 184 -51.00 15.22 13.14
C ASN A 184 -50.37 14.04 12.38
N ASP A 185 -49.66 13.14 13.09
CA ASP A 185 -49.77 11.68 12.87
C ASP A 185 -49.15 10.86 14.02
N SER A 186 -49.80 9.74 14.37
CA SER A 186 -49.39 8.70 15.35
C SER A 186 -49.22 9.10 16.84
N GLU A 187 -50.09 8.54 17.70
CA GLU A 187 -50.21 8.84 19.14
C GLU A 187 -49.04 8.33 20.04
N THR A 188 -47.97 7.78 19.47
CA THR A 188 -46.76 7.36 20.22
C THR A 188 -45.56 8.29 20.05
N ASP A 189 -45.53 9.08 18.97
CA ASP A 189 -44.42 9.99 18.70
C ASP A 189 -44.61 11.35 19.39
N GLU A 190 -45.85 11.76 19.72
CA GLU A 190 -46.12 13.08 20.32
C GLU A 190 -45.56 13.27 21.74
N GLU A 191 -45.72 12.31 22.66
CA GLU A 191 -45.09 12.40 24.00
C GLU A 191 -43.56 12.41 23.90
N THR A 192 -43.01 11.62 22.98
CA THR A 192 -41.57 11.55 22.72
C THR A 192 -41.05 12.89 22.17
N ALA A 193 -41.76 13.49 21.21
CA ALA A 193 -41.39 14.77 20.59
C ALA A 193 -41.58 15.97 21.55
N GLN A 194 -42.63 15.97 22.38
CA GLN A 194 -42.78 16.98 23.44
C GLN A 194 -41.65 16.87 24.46
N THR A 195 -41.30 15.65 24.87
CA THR A 195 -40.18 15.41 25.80
C THR A 195 -38.86 15.86 25.17
N GLU A 196 -38.53 15.43 23.95
CA GLU A 196 -37.31 15.83 23.22
C GLU A 196 -37.23 17.35 23.06
N SER A 197 -38.35 18.02 22.75
CA SER A 197 -38.46 19.48 22.67
C SER A 197 -38.09 20.20 23.97
N VAL A 198 -38.52 19.71 25.14
CA VAL A 198 -38.16 20.32 26.44
C VAL A 198 -36.66 20.30 26.70
N TYR A 199 -35.97 19.22 26.33
CA TYR A 199 -34.51 19.13 26.46
C TYR A 199 -33.77 19.95 25.39
N LEU A 200 -34.23 19.96 24.13
CA LEU A 200 -33.66 20.78 23.05
C LEU A 200 -33.85 22.30 23.24
N GLN A 201 -34.82 22.73 24.06
CA GLN A 201 -35.02 24.14 24.40
C GLN A 201 -34.01 24.67 25.43
N LYS A 202 -33.33 23.81 26.19
CA LYS A 202 -32.29 24.20 27.16
C LYS A 202 -31.01 24.61 26.45
N LYS A 203 -30.85 25.89 26.14
CA LYS A 203 -29.67 26.41 25.39
C LYS A 203 -28.53 26.91 26.27
N ARG A 204 -28.81 27.53 27.42
CA ARG A 204 -27.81 28.19 28.27
C ARG A 204 -28.11 28.05 29.77
N TYR A 205 -27.08 28.12 30.59
CA TYR A 205 -27.13 28.13 32.07
C TYR A 205 -26.05 29.06 32.65
N LYS A 206 -26.14 29.39 33.94
CA LYS A 206 -25.13 30.20 34.64
C LYS A 206 -23.97 29.30 35.09
N LYS A 207 -22.75 29.60 34.63
CA LYS A 207 -21.53 28.83 34.90
C LYS A 207 -20.70 29.45 36.03
N LYS A 208 -20.05 28.61 36.85
CA LYS A 208 -19.09 28.99 37.90
C LYS A 208 -17.67 29.14 37.36
N GLY A 209 -16.79 29.74 38.16
CA GLY A 209 -15.36 29.83 37.88
C GLY A 209 -14.64 28.50 38.14
N SER A 210 -13.63 28.20 37.32
CA SER A 210 -13.01 26.87 37.20
C SER A 210 -12.19 26.38 38.39
N ALA A 211 -12.12 25.06 38.55
CA ALA A 211 -11.16 24.35 39.40
C ALA A 211 -9.69 24.51 38.92
N GLY A 212 -8.74 24.04 39.75
CA GLY A 212 -7.31 24.00 39.43
C GLY A 212 -6.94 22.90 38.42
N PHE A 213 -5.77 23.04 37.78
CA PHE A 213 -5.34 22.29 36.59
C PHE A 213 -5.60 20.77 36.61
N LEU A 214 -5.07 20.04 37.59
CA LEU A 214 -5.25 18.57 37.69
C LEU A 214 -6.72 18.17 37.94
N GLY A 215 -7.45 18.96 38.75
CA GLY A 215 -8.89 18.78 38.96
C GLY A 215 -9.71 18.99 37.69
N GLY A 216 -9.33 19.98 36.87
CA GLY A 216 -9.96 20.24 35.57
C GLY A 216 -9.72 19.11 34.56
N GLN A 217 -8.52 18.53 34.52
CA GLN A 217 -8.25 17.34 33.69
C GLN A 217 -9.10 16.14 34.13
N TYR A 218 -9.21 15.90 35.44
CA TYR A 218 -10.06 14.84 35.99
C TYR A 218 -11.55 15.05 35.65
N GLN A 219 -12.06 16.28 35.77
CA GLN A 219 -13.41 16.65 35.35
C GLN A 219 -13.64 16.41 33.85
N ILE A 220 -12.69 16.79 32.98
CA ILE A 220 -12.77 16.57 31.52
C ILE A 220 -12.85 15.07 31.18
N SER A 221 -11.99 14.23 31.77
CA SER A 221 -12.03 12.78 31.56
C SER A 221 -13.37 12.17 32.01
N LEU A 222 -13.91 12.60 33.15
CA LEU A 222 -15.22 12.18 33.65
C LEU A 222 -16.35 12.58 32.68
N LEU A 223 -16.35 13.82 32.19
CA LEU A 223 -17.33 14.34 31.23
C LEU A 223 -17.30 13.56 29.89
N THR A 224 -16.10 13.28 29.37
CA THR A 224 -15.91 12.48 28.15
C THR A 224 -16.44 11.05 28.34
N MET A 225 -16.13 10.39 29.46
CA MET A 225 -16.60 9.01 29.73
C MET A 225 -18.11 8.92 29.97
N VAL A 226 -18.71 9.95 30.57
CA VAL A 226 -20.17 10.07 30.71
C VAL A 226 -20.84 10.30 29.36
N LEU A 227 -20.31 11.19 28.50
CA LEU A 227 -20.84 11.41 27.14
C LEU A 227 -20.83 10.13 26.33
N LEU A 228 -19.72 9.39 26.30
CA LEU A 228 -19.61 8.13 25.55
C LEU A 228 -20.61 7.08 26.06
N ASN A 229 -20.77 6.95 27.39
CA ASN A 229 -21.79 6.08 27.96
C ASN A 229 -23.23 6.55 27.67
N ALA A 230 -23.48 7.86 27.60
CA ALA A 230 -24.80 8.43 27.31
C ALA A 230 -25.20 8.23 25.84
N VAL A 231 -24.33 8.58 24.88
CA VAL A 231 -24.56 8.40 23.43
C VAL A 231 -24.88 6.95 23.09
N ARG A 232 -24.24 5.99 23.77
CA ARG A 232 -24.47 4.54 23.57
C ARG A 232 -25.85 4.06 24.05
N LYS A 233 -26.51 4.78 24.97
CA LYS A 233 -27.68 4.27 25.72
C LYS A 233 -28.95 5.09 25.55
N MET A 234 -28.83 6.42 25.50
CA MET A 234 -29.94 7.35 25.71
C MET A 234 -30.00 8.35 24.55
N LYS A 235 -31.20 8.58 24.00
CA LYS A 235 -31.44 9.54 22.91
C LYS A 235 -31.87 10.94 23.36
N ILE A 236 -32.36 11.08 24.60
CA ILE A 236 -32.87 12.34 25.17
C ILE A 236 -32.17 12.59 26.50
N TRP A 237 -31.29 13.59 26.53
CA TRP A 237 -30.59 14.09 27.70
C TRP A 237 -29.90 15.42 27.38
N VAL A 238 -29.58 16.18 28.42
CA VAL A 238 -28.60 17.28 28.35
C VAL A 238 -27.59 17.17 29.49
N MET A 239 -26.37 17.62 29.22
CA MET A 239 -25.27 17.70 30.18
C MET A 239 -24.84 19.16 30.36
N SER A 240 -24.50 19.54 31.59
CA SER A 240 -23.89 20.82 31.94
C SER A 240 -22.74 20.63 32.93
N THR A 241 -21.81 21.57 32.98
CA THR A 241 -20.60 21.52 33.81
C THR A 241 -20.31 22.89 34.44
N GLU A 242 -19.82 22.88 35.69
CA GLU A 242 -19.71 24.06 36.56
C GLU A 242 -21.05 24.82 36.68
N ASN A 243 -22.17 24.11 36.76
CA ASN A 243 -23.52 24.69 36.79
C ASN A 243 -23.83 25.32 38.17
N ASP A 244 -24.10 26.63 38.20
CA ASP A 244 -24.32 27.37 39.44
C ASP A 244 -25.54 26.86 40.23
N GLU A 245 -26.60 26.45 39.52
CA GLU A 245 -27.84 25.98 40.14
C GLU A 245 -27.66 24.67 40.90
N ALA A 246 -26.70 23.85 40.49
CA ALA A 246 -26.37 22.54 41.06
C ALA A 246 -25.49 22.59 42.34
N GLY A 247 -25.36 23.76 42.99
CA GLY A 247 -25.05 23.84 44.41
C GLY A 247 -23.63 23.42 44.78
N LYS A 248 -23.44 22.17 45.21
CA LYS A 248 -22.17 21.48 45.53
C LYS A 248 -21.94 20.19 44.72
N PHE A 249 -22.72 20.00 43.67
CA PHE A 249 -22.61 18.92 42.68
C PHE A 249 -22.60 19.55 41.28
N GLU A 250 -21.81 20.61 41.11
CA GLU A 250 -21.83 21.47 39.93
C GLU A 250 -21.00 20.97 38.74
N ASP A 251 -20.00 20.13 38.99
CA ASP A 251 -18.94 19.71 38.07
C ASP A 251 -19.51 18.99 36.83
N LEU A 252 -20.48 18.11 37.04
CA LEU A 252 -21.22 17.41 35.98
C LEU A 252 -22.67 17.24 36.42
N VAL A 253 -23.59 17.78 35.62
CA VAL A 253 -25.03 17.71 35.82
C VAL A 253 -25.64 17.09 34.56
N PHE A 254 -26.20 15.90 34.69
CA PHE A 254 -26.84 15.15 33.60
C PHE A 254 -28.34 15.06 33.85
N GLU A 255 -29.14 15.70 32.99
CA GLU A 255 -30.60 15.77 33.13
C GLU A 255 -31.27 14.91 32.05
N SER A 256 -32.22 14.05 32.44
CA SER A 256 -32.83 13.08 31.53
C SER A 256 -34.25 12.65 31.95
N PRO A 257 -35.07 12.09 31.03
CA PRO A 257 -36.37 11.51 31.38
C PRO A 257 -36.29 10.35 32.39
N GLU A 258 -35.15 9.66 32.48
CA GLU A 258 -34.88 8.63 33.50
C GLU A 258 -34.43 9.20 34.86
N GLY A 259 -34.48 10.52 35.03
CA GLY A 259 -34.06 11.24 36.21
C GLY A 259 -32.71 11.95 36.07
N ASP A 260 -32.49 12.94 36.93
CA ASP A 260 -31.29 13.79 36.93
C ASP A 260 -30.20 13.20 37.83
N ILE A 261 -28.95 13.22 37.36
CA ILE A 261 -27.77 12.75 38.06
C ILE A 261 -26.78 13.91 38.19
N LEU A 262 -26.53 14.34 39.42
CA LEU A 262 -25.67 15.47 39.74
C LEU A 262 -24.40 14.98 40.43
N VAL A 263 -23.23 15.36 39.92
CA VAL A 263 -21.92 14.79 40.31
C VAL A 263 -20.95 15.88 40.76
N GLN A 264 -20.30 15.66 41.91
CA GLN A 264 -19.12 16.39 42.36
C GLN A 264 -17.88 15.52 42.10
N ALA A 265 -16.95 16.02 41.28
CA ALA A 265 -15.68 15.35 41.01
C ALA A 265 -14.60 15.83 42.00
N LYS A 266 -13.77 14.95 42.54
CA LYS A 266 -12.68 15.31 43.46
C LYS A 266 -11.41 14.51 43.17
N HIS A 267 -10.49 15.15 42.45
CA HIS A 267 -9.12 14.66 42.31
C HIS A 267 -8.36 14.76 43.64
N LYS A 268 -7.46 13.80 43.89
CA LYS A 268 -6.43 13.83 44.91
C LYS A 268 -5.08 13.57 44.27
N ASP A 269 -4.13 14.48 44.55
CA ASP A 269 -2.82 14.48 43.90
C ASP A 269 -1.87 13.43 44.51
N ASP A 270 -2.10 13.04 45.78
CA ASP A 270 -1.54 11.84 46.40
C ASP A 270 -2.51 10.66 46.20
N GLU A 271 -2.07 9.68 45.43
CA GLU A 271 -2.82 8.45 45.08
C GLU A 271 -3.04 7.54 46.31
N ASN A 272 -2.29 7.75 47.41
CA ASN A 272 -2.50 7.09 48.70
C ASN A 272 -3.54 7.81 49.59
N THR A 273 -4.23 8.85 49.08
CA THR A 273 -5.26 9.53 49.87
C THR A 273 -6.42 8.58 50.17
N ILE A 274 -6.59 8.24 51.44
CA ILE A 274 -7.71 7.44 51.94
C ILE A 274 -8.78 8.35 52.56
N ILE A 275 -10.04 8.14 52.16
CA ILE A 275 -11.22 8.70 52.81
C ILE A 275 -11.61 7.78 53.98
N ASN A 276 -11.87 8.36 55.16
CA ASN A 276 -12.21 7.64 56.39
C ASN A 276 -13.39 8.30 57.13
N TYR A 277 -13.86 7.66 58.21
CA TYR A 277 -15.05 8.12 58.96
C TYR A 277 -14.99 9.62 59.36
N ASN A 278 -13.86 10.04 59.93
CA ASN A 278 -13.65 11.42 60.40
C ASN A 278 -13.66 12.44 59.25
N THR A 279 -13.25 12.04 58.05
CA THR A 279 -13.26 12.89 56.85
C THR A 279 -14.70 13.11 56.35
N LEU A 280 -15.55 12.09 56.44
CA LEU A 280 -16.98 12.18 56.11
C LEU A 280 -17.77 12.98 57.16
N MET A 281 -17.49 12.77 58.44
CA MET A 281 -18.15 13.45 59.57
C MET A 281 -17.59 14.85 59.90
N SER A 282 -16.69 15.38 59.08
CA SER A 282 -16.10 16.72 59.26
C SER A 282 -17.15 17.84 59.15
N VAL A 283 -17.19 18.74 60.13
CA VAL A 283 -18.02 19.96 60.14
C VAL A 283 -17.40 21.14 59.35
N SER A 284 -16.18 20.98 58.82
CA SER A 284 -15.50 22.05 58.09
C SER A 284 -16.12 22.30 56.71
N LYS A 285 -16.51 23.56 56.45
CA LYS A 285 -16.93 24.07 55.12
C LYS A 285 -15.84 23.92 54.04
N LYS A 286 -14.57 23.78 54.42
CA LYS A 286 -13.45 23.46 53.52
C LYS A 286 -13.25 21.95 53.28
N GLY A 287 -13.95 21.08 53.99
CA GLY A 287 -13.83 19.63 53.86
C GLY A 287 -14.14 19.13 52.45
N SER A 288 -13.27 18.28 51.89
CA SER A 288 -13.44 17.71 50.55
C SER A 288 -14.64 16.75 50.49
N PHE A 289 -14.84 15.93 51.54
CA PHE A 289 -15.83 14.84 51.57
C PHE A 289 -16.86 14.95 52.71
N SER A 290 -16.96 16.13 53.35
CA SER A 290 -17.92 16.40 54.44
C SER A 290 -19.36 16.11 54.01
N LEU A 291 -19.99 15.11 54.62
CA LEU A 291 -21.38 14.75 54.33
C LEU A 291 -22.35 15.88 54.73
N ALA A 292 -22.04 16.64 55.78
CA ALA A 292 -22.90 17.73 56.27
C ALA A 292 -22.97 18.87 55.23
N LYS A 293 -21.82 19.24 54.66
CA LYS A 293 -21.69 20.19 53.54
C LYS A 293 -22.52 19.77 52.33
N TYR A 294 -22.51 18.50 51.94
CA TYR A 294 -23.28 17.99 50.81
C TYR A 294 -24.78 17.87 51.12
N TYR A 295 -25.16 17.49 52.35
CA TYR A 295 -26.55 17.50 52.80
C TYR A 295 -27.19 18.88 52.72
N VAL A 296 -26.49 19.93 53.20
CA VAL A 296 -26.98 21.32 53.11
C VAL A 296 -27.22 21.73 51.66
N SER A 297 -26.33 21.36 50.74
CA SER A 297 -26.57 21.60 49.31
C SER A 297 -27.76 20.80 48.76
N PHE A 298 -27.89 19.52 49.12
CA PHE A 298 -29.00 18.66 48.65
C PHE A 298 -30.37 19.22 49.03
N GLN A 299 -30.49 19.88 50.19
CA GLN A 299 -31.71 20.56 50.63
C GLN A 299 -32.16 21.69 49.68
N GLU A 300 -31.23 22.33 48.97
CA GLU A 300 -31.56 23.27 47.89
C GLU A 300 -31.87 22.54 46.57
N LEU A 301 -31.08 21.52 46.23
CA LEU A 301 -31.18 20.79 44.95
C LEU A 301 -32.55 20.15 44.75
N ARG A 302 -33.09 19.49 45.78
CA ARG A 302 -34.42 18.85 45.73
C ARG A 302 -35.59 19.83 45.53
N ARG A 303 -35.33 21.15 45.51
CA ARG A 303 -36.30 22.21 45.20
C ARG A 303 -36.18 22.74 43.76
N LYS A 304 -35.01 22.56 43.13
CA LYS A 304 -34.72 22.99 41.75
C LYS A 304 -34.89 21.83 40.76
N PHE A 305 -34.23 20.70 41.03
CA PHE A 305 -34.24 19.49 40.21
C PHE A 305 -35.39 18.58 40.64
N LYS A 306 -36.52 18.67 39.93
CA LYS A 306 -37.74 17.90 40.27
C LYS A 306 -37.62 16.40 39.98
N ASN A 307 -36.75 16.02 39.04
CA ASN A 307 -36.52 14.63 38.64
C ASN A 307 -35.20 14.09 39.22
N LEU A 308 -34.64 14.74 40.25
CA LEU A 308 -33.39 14.35 40.90
C LEU A 308 -33.44 12.88 41.37
N ARG A 309 -32.60 12.04 40.75
CA ARG A 309 -32.52 10.61 41.02
C ARG A 309 -31.40 10.30 42.00
N ASN A 310 -30.17 10.68 41.66
CA ASN A 310 -28.98 10.44 42.47
C ASN A 310 -28.13 11.71 42.58
N VAL A 311 -27.44 11.87 43.72
CA VAL A 311 -26.30 12.77 43.87
C VAL A 311 -25.04 11.94 44.09
N VAL A 312 -23.95 12.29 43.41
CA VAL A 312 -22.76 11.43 43.30
C VAL A 312 -21.50 12.19 43.68
N ILE A 313 -20.64 11.56 44.47
CA ILE A 313 -19.27 11.98 44.71
C ILE A 313 -18.36 11.02 43.97
N CYS A 314 -17.53 11.55 43.08
CA CYS A 314 -16.66 10.80 42.17
C CYS A 314 -15.20 11.20 42.41
N THR A 315 -14.32 10.23 42.68
CA THR A 315 -12.97 10.48 43.19
C THR A 315 -12.01 9.34 42.80
N ASN A 316 -10.72 9.67 42.60
CA ASN A 316 -9.66 8.68 42.43
C ASN A 316 -9.18 8.07 43.77
N ALA A 317 -9.41 8.76 44.89
CA ALA A 317 -9.12 8.26 46.24
C ALA A 317 -9.99 7.07 46.68
N GLU A 318 -9.45 6.25 47.59
CA GLU A 318 -10.10 5.09 48.23
C GLU A 318 -11.06 5.50 49.38
N LEU A 319 -12.01 4.64 49.74
CA LEU A 319 -12.83 4.74 50.97
C LEU A 319 -12.57 3.55 51.91
N GLN A 320 -11.76 3.77 52.94
CA GLN A 320 -11.50 2.78 53.99
C GLN A 320 -12.77 2.50 54.81
N ILE A 321 -13.21 1.24 54.84
CA ILE A 321 -14.40 0.81 55.60
C ILE A 321 -14.02 0.53 57.06
N ASP A 322 -13.97 1.60 57.86
CA ASP A 322 -13.80 1.54 59.32
C ASP A 322 -14.96 0.78 60.02
N LYS A 323 -14.78 0.42 61.30
CA LYS A 323 -15.80 -0.32 62.09
C LYS A 323 -17.13 0.43 62.17
N GLU A 324 -17.04 1.75 62.20
CA GLU A 324 -18.11 2.74 62.28
C GLU A 324 -18.93 2.80 60.97
N MET A 325 -18.34 2.40 59.84
CA MET A 325 -18.99 2.33 58.52
C MET A 325 -19.34 0.89 58.10
N SER A 326 -18.74 -0.10 58.76
CA SER A 326 -19.04 -1.51 58.57
C SER A 326 -20.51 -1.81 58.91
N GLY A 327 -21.24 -2.37 57.94
CA GLY A 327 -22.67 -2.61 58.02
C GLY A 327 -23.56 -1.36 57.84
N VAL A 328 -22.97 -0.18 57.60
CA VAL A 328 -23.67 1.07 57.24
C VAL A 328 -23.55 1.35 55.75
N LEU A 329 -22.37 1.09 55.16
CA LEU A 329 -22.17 1.15 53.71
C LEU A 329 -22.50 -0.19 53.03
N VAL A 330 -22.95 -0.12 51.78
CA VAL A 330 -23.16 -1.24 50.86
C VAL A 330 -22.27 -1.03 49.64
N THR A 331 -21.41 -2.00 49.35
CA THR A 331 -20.65 -2.05 48.09
C THR A 331 -21.58 -2.54 46.96
N ASN A 332 -21.63 -1.79 45.86
CA ASN A 332 -22.37 -2.12 44.65
C ASN A 332 -21.40 -2.15 43.48
N THR A 333 -21.72 -2.86 42.40
CA THR A 333 -20.93 -2.88 41.15
C THR A 333 -21.68 -2.16 40.03
N SER A 334 -20.95 -1.46 39.16
CA SER A 334 -21.57 -0.70 38.06
C SER A 334 -22.10 -1.61 36.95
N ASP A 335 -23.42 -1.77 36.88
CA ASP A 335 -24.07 -2.58 35.85
C ASP A 335 -23.89 -2.01 34.43
N LYS A 336 -24.25 -2.80 33.39
CA LYS A 336 -24.10 -2.40 31.98
C LYS A 336 -24.89 -1.14 31.60
N ARG A 337 -25.89 -0.74 32.41
CA ARG A 337 -26.75 0.44 32.21
C ARG A 337 -26.18 1.69 32.89
N SER A 338 -25.54 1.58 34.06
CA SER A 338 -24.94 2.68 34.84
C SER A 338 -24.20 3.70 33.98
N LEU A 339 -24.60 4.98 34.05
CA LEU A 339 -24.00 6.08 33.29
C LEU A 339 -22.49 6.20 33.55
N LEU A 340 -22.09 5.94 34.80
CA LEU A 340 -20.71 5.96 35.29
C LEU A 340 -20.01 4.59 35.15
N ARG A 341 -20.45 3.65 34.27
CA ARG A 341 -19.73 2.38 34.09
C ARG A 341 -18.33 2.60 33.53
N PHE A 342 -17.34 2.11 34.29
CA PHE A 342 -15.93 2.02 33.97
C PHE A 342 -15.40 0.64 34.41
N GLU A 343 -14.47 0.06 33.65
CA GLU A 343 -13.90 -1.28 33.92
C GLU A 343 -12.38 -1.23 33.70
N ASP A 344 -11.63 -1.61 34.73
CA ASP A 344 -10.16 -1.63 34.75
C ASP A 344 -9.60 -3.05 34.73
N LYS A 345 -8.38 -3.25 34.23
CA LYS A 345 -7.67 -4.53 34.21
C LYS A 345 -7.35 -5.06 35.62
N ALA A 346 -7.15 -4.20 36.63
CA ALA A 346 -7.04 -4.67 38.01
C ALA A 346 -8.41 -5.10 38.61
N SER A 347 -9.52 -4.72 37.97
CA SER A 347 -10.90 -4.99 38.43
C SER A 347 -11.59 -6.18 37.72
N PHE A 348 -10.84 -7.09 37.09
CA PHE A 348 -11.39 -8.17 36.25
C PHE A 348 -12.37 -9.13 36.97
N GLU A 349 -12.40 -9.12 38.31
CA GLU A 349 -13.32 -9.91 39.14
C GLU A 349 -14.48 -9.11 39.77
N THR A 350 -14.49 -7.78 39.65
CA THR A 350 -15.45 -6.90 40.37
C THR A 350 -16.08 -5.77 39.54
N GLY A 351 -15.35 -5.19 38.59
CA GLY A 351 -15.74 -3.97 37.88
C GLY A 351 -15.76 -2.71 38.78
N GLY A 352 -15.99 -1.54 38.18
CA GLY A 352 -16.03 -0.27 38.91
C GLY A 352 -17.12 -0.25 39.99
N HIS A 353 -16.70 -0.33 41.25
CA HIS A 353 -17.59 -0.43 42.41
C HIS A 353 -17.90 0.94 43.03
N PHE A 354 -19.03 1.04 43.73
CA PHE A 354 -19.48 2.27 44.36
C PHE A 354 -20.28 1.99 45.63
N TYR A 355 -20.22 2.91 46.58
CA TYR A 355 -20.86 2.78 47.88
C TYR A 355 -22.19 3.55 47.95
N THR A 356 -23.17 2.94 48.60
CA THR A 356 -24.44 3.55 49.02
C THR A 356 -24.68 3.26 50.50
N PHE A 357 -25.59 4.00 51.14
CA PHE A 357 -25.90 3.82 52.56
C PHE A 357 -27.09 2.87 52.79
N LYS A 358 -26.94 1.94 53.73
CA LYS A 358 -28.02 1.04 54.18
C LYS A 358 -28.90 1.72 55.22
N ILE A 359 -30.03 2.23 54.75
CA ILE A 359 -30.97 3.05 55.54
C ILE A 359 -32.33 2.33 55.65
N ASP A 360 -32.35 1.27 56.46
CA ASP A 360 -33.54 0.48 56.78
C ASP A 360 -34.13 0.94 58.13
N ASP A 361 -35.45 1.05 58.26
CA ASP A 361 -36.09 1.43 59.53
C ASP A 361 -35.91 0.36 60.63
N GLY A 362 -35.72 -0.90 60.22
CA GLY A 362 -35.29 -2.02 61.07
C GLY A 362 -33.77 -2.15 61.25
N GLY A 363 -32.98 -1.17 60.79
CA GLY A 363 -31.52 -1.26 60.64
C GLY A 363 -30.73 -1.62 61.91
N ASN A 364 -29.49 -2.07 61.70
CA ASN A 364 -28.55 -2.42 62.76
C ASN A 364 -28.20 -1.18 63.62
N GLU A 365 -27.59 -1.44 64.78
CA GLU A 365 -27.25 -0.40 65.76
C GLU A 365 -26.28 0.64 65.16
N ASN A 366 -25.30 0.20 64.36
CA ASN A 366 -24.37 1.07 63.64
C ASN A 366 -25.09 2.09 62.75
N SER A 367 -26.08 1.68 61.92
CA SER A 367 -26.82 2.59 61.04
C SER A 367 -27.64 3.63 61.83
N LYS A 368 -28.21 3.24 62.97
CA LYS A 368 -28.95 4.17 63.85
C LYS A 368 -28.03 5.18 64.53
N ASN A 369 -26.89 4.70 65.02
CA ASN A 369 -25.85 5.55 65.63
C ASN A 369 -25.26 6.51 64.59
N PHE A 370 -24.97 6.04 63.37
CA PHE A 370 -24.50 6.85 62.25
C PHE A 370 -25.48 7.99 61.92
N ILE A 371 -26.78 7.70 61.77
CA ILE A 371 -27.80 8.74 61.49
C ILE A 371 -27.88 9.75 62.64
N SER A 372 -27.80 9.29 63.90
CA SER A 372 -27.83 10.16 65.07
C SER A 372 -26.62 11.10 65.13
N GLU A 373 -25.40 10.57 65.04
CA GLU A 373 -24.19 11.40 65.02
C GLU A 373 -24.16 12.33 63.80
N PHE A 374 -24.54 11.84 62.61
CA PHE A 374 -24.58 12.65 61.40
C PHE A 374 -25.56 13.82 61.55
N LYS A 375 -26.73 13.62 62.18
CA LYS A 375 -27.65 14.71 62.52
C LYS A 375 -27.03 15.74 63.46
N GLU A 376 -26.15 15.36 64.37
CA GLU A 376 -25.42 16.31 65.21
C GLU A 376 -24.33 17.05 64.42
N LYS A 377 -23.57 16.37 63.55
CA LYS A 377 -22.63 17.05 62.63
C LYS A 377 -23.34 18.05 61.71
N ILE A 378 -24.56 17.74 61.25
CA ILE A 378 -25.37 18.69 60.46
C ILE A 378 -25.75 19.93 61.30
N LYS A 379 -26.21 19.77 62.55
CA LYS A 379 -26.49 20.92 63.45
C LYS A 379 -25.26 21.80 63.62
N LEU A 380 -24.13 21.21 64.02
CA LEU A 380 -22.86 21.91 64.21
C LEU A 380 -22.40 22.60 62.92
N PHE A 381 -22.56 21.96 61.77
CA PHE A 381 -22.25 22.58 60.47
C PHE A 381 -23.12 23.83 60.22
N TYR A 382 -24.43 23.80 60.49
CA TYR A 382 -25.29 24.98 60.39
C TYR A 382 -24.84 26.09 61.36
N GLU A 383 -24.59 25.74 62.63
CA GLU A 383 -24.19 26.68 63.68
C GLU A 383 -22.84 27.37 63.38
N GLU A 384 -21.85 26.63 62.88
CA GLU A 384 -20.52 27.15 62.52
C GLU A 384 -20.50 27.90 61.18
N ASN A 385 -21.31 27.50 60.19
CA ASN A 385 -21.10 27.89 58.79
C ASN A 385 -22.28 28.60 58.09
N VAL A 386 -23.46 28.67 58.73
CA VAL A 386 -24.71 29.20 58.17
C VAL A 386 -25.46 30.05 59.22
N PRO A 387 -24.98 31.27 59.52
CA PRO A 387 -25.51 32.09 60.61
C PRO A 387 -27.03 32.37 60.50
N ASN A 388 -27.66 32.59 61.65
CA ASN A 388 -29.10 32.86 61.83
C ASN A 388 -30.07 31.72 61.43
N THR A 389 -29.59 30.51 61.14
CA THR A 389 -30.44 29.40 60.66
C THR A 389 -30.67 28.33 61.74
N LYS A 390 -31.84 28.32 62.39
CA LYS A 390 -32.30 27.18 63.20
C LYS A 390 -32.91 26.10 62.29
N ALA A 391 -32.07 25.21 61.78
CA ALA A 391 -32.51 24.11 60.92
C ALA A 391 -33.27 23.02 61.71
N SER A 392 -34.55 22.82 61.37
CA SER A 392 -35.34 21.68 61.86
C SER A 392 -35.05 20.43 61.03
N ILE A 393 -34.02 19.67 61.41
CA ILE A 393 -33.53 18.51 60.65
C ILE A 393 -34.43 17.29 60.93
N ALA A 394 -35.34 16.98 60.01
CA ALA A 394 -36.14 15.75 60.07
C ALA A 394 -35.28 14.51 59.79
N ASP A 395 -35.58 13.37 60.43
CA ASP A 395 -34.90 12.10 60.14
C ASP A 395 -35.06 11.70 58.67
N GLU A 396 -36.27 11.83 58.13
CA GLU A 396 -36.57 11.38 56.77
C GLU A 396 -35.83 12.19 55.69
N ASP A 397 -35.55 13.48 55.94
CA ASP A 397 -34.71 14.29 55.05
C ASP A 397 -33.27 13.78 54.99
N VAL A 398 -32.73 13.30 56.12
CA VAL A 398 -31.38 12.73 56.22
C VAL A 398 -31.35 11.33 55.62
N LYS A 399 -32.37 10.50 55.89
CA LYS A 399 -32.53 9.20 55.24
C LYS A 399 -32.64 9.34 53.72
N GLN A 400 -33.43 10.30 53.22
CA GLN A 400 -33.58 10.57 51.79
C GLN A 400 -32.24 10.92 51.14
N PHE A 401 -31.48 11.85 51.73
CA PHE A 401 -30.14 12.21 51.23
C PHE A 401 -29.21 10.99 51.17
N LEU A 402 -29.11 10.22 52.25
CA LEU A 402 -28.21 9.05 52.32
C LEU A 402 -28.65 7.91 51.36
N LYS A 403 -29.95 7.74 51.11
CA LYS A 403 -30.48 6.80 50.09
C LYS A 403 -30.17 7.24 48.65
N MET A 404 -30.04 8.53 48.39
CA MET A 404 -29.77 9.10 47.05
C MET A 404 -28.28 9.39 46.79
N LEU A 405 -27.42 9.30 47.82
CA LEU A 405 -25.99 9.58 47.73
C LEU A 405 -25.18 8.33 47.31
N GLN A 406 -24.36 8.49 46.27
CA GLN A 406 -23.46 7.46 45.78
C GLN A 406 -22.00 7.94 45.85
N PHE A 407 -21.08 7.07 46.29
CA PHE A 407 -19.63 7.31 46.28
C PHE A 407 -18.94 6.38 45.28
N HIS A 408 -18.42 6.95 44.19
CA HIS A 408 -17.58 6.26 43.21
C HIS A 408 -16.10 6.55 43.54
N VAL A 409 -15.40 5.53 44.06
CA VAL A 409 -13.98 5.57 44.43
C VAL A 409 -13.09 4.94 43.33
N HIS A 410 -11.78 5.19 43.38
CA HIS A 410 -10.81 4.74 42.36
C HIS A 410 -11.23 5.02 40.90
N TYR A 411 -12.08 6.04 40.71
CA TYR A 411 -12.73 6.28 39.44
C TYR A 411 -11.82 7.09 38.54
N LEU A 412 -11.46 6.57 37.36
CA LEU A 412 -10.51 7.18 36.42
C LEU A 412 -9.17 7.55 37.10
N ASP A 413 -8.64 6.61 37.89
CA ASP A 413 -7.30 6.72 38.46
C ASP A 413 -6.21 6.55 37.37
N LYS A 414 -5.02 7.13 37.60
CA LYS A 414 -3.99 7.24 36.54
C LYS A 414 -3.43 5.89 36.11
N ALA A 415 -3.42 4.91 37.02
CA ALA A 415 -2.99 3.54 36.73
C ALA A 415 -4.06 2.69 36.01
N SER A 416 -5.34 3.08 36.08
CA SER A 416 -6.48 2.24 35.67
C SER A 416 -7.13 2.61 34.34
N CYS A 417 -6.74 3.74 33.73
CA CYS A 417 -7.23 4.17 32.42
C CYS A 417 -6.62 3.34 31.28
N THR A 418 -7.05 2.08 31.15
CA THR A 418 -6.57 1.20 30.08
C THR A 418 -7.35 1.42 28.78
N ASP A 419 -6.63 1.75 27.70
CA ASP A 419 -7.18 1.98 26.33
C ASP A 419 -8.30 0.99 26.00
N THR A 420 -8.07 -0.28 26.31
CA THR A 420 -8.96 -1.42 26.02
C THR A 420 -10.41 -1.22 26.48
N PHE A 421 -10.71 -0.51 27.58
CA PHE A 421 -12.11 -0.24 27.94
C PHE A 421 -12.71 0.89 27.09
N VAL A 422 -11.94 1.95 26.83
CA VAL A 422 -12.34 3.08 26.00
C VAL A 422 -12.56 2.63 24.56
N ASP A 423 -11.65 1.81 24.03
CA ASP A 423 -11.77 1.17 22.71
C ASP A 423 -13.07 0.35 22.60
N ASN A 424 -13.34 -0.53 23.56
CA ASN A 424 -14.57 -1.34 23.60
C ASN A 424 -15.84 -0.48 23.74
N LEU A 425 -15.78 0.62 24.51
CA LEU A 425 -16.89 1.55 24.65
C LEU A 425 -17.18 2.28 23.33
N ILE A 426 -16.15 2.78 22.66
CA ILE A 426 -16.28 3.50 21.38
C ILE A 426 -16.70 2.54 20.26
N ALA A 427 -16.11 1.35 20.16
CA ALA A 427 -16.48 0.33 19.18
C ALA A 427 -17.92 -0.20 19.34
N SER A 428 -18.59 0.07 20.46
CA SER A 428 -20.02 -0.24 20.66
C SER A 428 -20.97 0.95 20.40
N ILE A 429 -20.46 2.08 19.93
CA ILE A 429 -21.23 3.24 19.47
C ILE A 429 -21.30 3.21 17.94
N THR A 430 -22.49 3.00 17.36
CA THR A 430 -22.68 2.88 15.90
C THR A 430 -22.22 4.11 15.09
N LEU A 431 -22.12 5.29 15.71
CA LEU A 431 -21.54 6.47 15.05
C LEU A 431 -20.00 6.41 14.92
N ALA A 432 -19.34 5.43 15.54
CA ALA A 432 -17.90 5.15 15.45
C ALA A 432 -17.53 4.08 14.41
N ASP A 433 -18.49 3.37 13.82
CA ASP A 433 -18.25 2.26 12.87
C ASP A 433 -17.26 2.65 11.75
N ASN A 434 -16.19 1.87 11.54
CA ASN A 434 -15.12 2.11 10.56
C ASN A 434 -14.22 3.35 10.81
N LEU A 435 -14.16 3.86 12.06
CA LEU A 435 -13.21 4.88 12.51
C LEU A 435 -12.20 4.31 13.52
N ASP A 436 -11.16 5.08 13.82
CA ASP A 436 -10.17 4.73 14.86
C ASP A 436 -10.64 5.21 16.24
N THR A 437 -10.52 4.36 17.26
CA THR A 437 -11.03 4.61 18.62
C THR A 437 -10.24 5.69 19.35
N ARG A 438 -8.92 5.77 19.16
CA ARG A 438 -8.03 6.74 19.80
C ARG A 438 -8.18 8.12 19.17
N GLU A 439 -8.31 8.19 17.84
CA GLU A 439 -8.68 9.43 17.14
C GLU A 439 -10.03 9.98 17.62
N ILE A 440 -11.06 9.11 17.71
CA ILE A 440 -12.38 9.51 18.22
C ILE A 440 -12.26 10.03 19.66
N PHE A 441 -11.58 9.29 20.54
CA PHE A 441 -11.43 9.70 21.93
C PHE A 441 -10.72 11.06 22.04
N SER A 442 -9.61 11.23 21.31
CA SER A 442 -8.85 12.48 21.25
C SER A 442 -9.71 13.66 20.75
N ALA A 443 -10.45 13.47 19.66
CA ALA A 443 -11.31 14.49 19.08
C ALA A 443 -12.49 14.86 20.00
N ILE A 444 -13.20 13.88 20.57
CA ILE A 444 -14.30 14.12 21.51
C ILE A 444 -13.77 14.77 22.80
N ASN A 445 -12.62 14.35 23.30
CA ASN A 445 -12.02 14.96 24.48
C ASN A 445 -11.59 16.42 24.21
N LYS A 446 -11.13 16.75 22.99
CA LYS A 446 -10.89 18.14 22.56
C LYS A 446 -12.19 18.95 22.48
N TYR A 447 -13.29 18.38 21.97
CA TYR A 447 -14.61 19.04 22.01
C TYR A 447 -15.08 19.30 23.44
N ILE A 448 -14.98 18.31 24.34
CA ILE A 448 -15.32 18.45 25.76
C ILE A 448 -14.42 19.47 26.46
N GLN A 449 -13.11 19.50 26.18
CA GLN A 449 -12.19 20.49 26.73
C GLN A 449 -12.55 21.92 26.28
N ASN A 450 -12.88 22.12 25.00
CA ASN A 450 -13.32 23.42 24.48
C ASN A 450 -14.64 23.88 25.14
N TRP A 451 -15.60 22.98 25.28
CA TRP A 451 -16.88 23.24 25.94
C TRP A 451 -16.75 23.49 27.45
N PHE A 452 -15.88 22.74 28.12
CA PHE A 452 -15.54 22.92 29.54
C PHE A 452 -14.82 24.27 29.77
N THR A 453 -13.93 24.70 28.87
CA THR A 453 -13.20 25.98 29.00
C THR A 453 -13.96 27.21 28.48
N ALA A 454 -15.09 27.03 27.81
CA ALA A 454 -15.95 28.13 27.36
C ALA A 454 -16.41 29.03 28.53
N SER A 455 -16.44 30.35 28.30
CA SER A 455 -16.83 31.37 29.29
C SER A 455 -18.32 31.36 29.63
N GLU A 456 -19.17 30.93 28.70
CA GLU A 456 -20.61 30.83 28.88
C GLU A 456 -21.03 29.39 29.18
N GLY A 457 -22.08 29.21 30.01
CA GLY A 457 -22.72 27.91 30.21
C GLY A 457 -23.66 27.60 29.05
N VAL A 458 -23.30 26.63 28.21
CA VAL A 458 -24.11 26.11 27.09
C VAL A 458 -24.36 24.63 27.37
N TYR A 459 -25.59 24.16 27.27
CA TYR A 459 -25.88 22.73 27.47
C TYR A 459 -25.34 21.90 26.29
N LEU A 460 -24.88 20.68 26.58
CA LEU A 460 -24.48 19.70 25.58
C LEU A 460 -25.55 18.59 25.54
N SER A 461 -26.26 18.47 24.42
CA SER A 461 -27.32 17.48 24.22
C SER A 461 -26.82 16.22 23.50
N HIS A 462 -27.67 15.20 23.44
CA HIS A 462 -27.44 14.05 22.56
C HIS A 462 -27.14 14.46 21.10
N LEU A 463 -27.85 15.47 20.57
CA LEU A 463 -27.68 15.94 19.20
C LEU A 463 -26.30 16.59 18.97
N ASP A 464 -25.82 17.37 19.95
CA ASP A 464 -24.47 17.96 19.91
C ASP A 464 -23.42 16.85 19.87
N ALA A 465 -23.55 15.83 20.73
CA ALA A 465 -22.67 14.68 20.73
C ALA A 465 -22.73 13.90 19.40
N GLN A 466 -23.92 13.71 18.80
CA GLN A 466 -24.05 13.11 17.46
C GLN A 466 -23.29 13.94 16.41
N SER A 467 -23.39 15.27 16.44
CA SER A 467 -22.69 16.15 15.50
C SER A 467 -21.16 16.05 15.60
N MET A 468 -20.60 15.83 16.79
CA MET A 468 -19.16 15.60 16.98
C MET A 468 -18.67 14.36 16.21
N PHE A 469 -19.40 13.24 16.27
CA PHE A 469 -19.06 12.05 15.46
C PHE A 469 -19.18 12.31 13.95
N PHE A 470 -20.15 13.10 13.52
CA PHE A 470 -20.33 13.44 12.10
C PHE A 470 -19.29 14.42 11.56
N ASP A 471 -18.83 15.37 12.38
CA ASP A 471 -17.67 16.21 12.07
C ASP A 471 -16.40 15.37 11.97
N ILE A 472 -16.17 14.42 12.89
CA ILE A 472 -15.04 13.47 12.82
C ILE A 472 -15.09 12.63 11.53
N ARG A 473 -16.26 12.07 11.17
CA ARG A 473 -16.45 11.34 9.89
C ARG A 473 -16.16 12.19 8.66
N THR A 474 -16.60 13.45 8.68
CA THR A 474 -16.44 14.38 7.57
C THR A 474 -14.97 14.78 7.43
N ASN A 475 -14.32 15.17 8.54
CA ASN A 475 -12.91 15.57 8.56
C ASN A 475 -11.98 14.44 8.12
N LYS A 476 -12.14 13.22 8.68
CA LYS A 476 -11.34 12.04 8.27
C LYS A 476 -11.56 11.62 6.82
N TYR A 477 -12.66 12.04 6.20
CA TYR A 477 -12.86 11.88 4.75
C TYR A 477 -12.17 13.00 3.97
N CYS A 478 -12.33 14.26 4.39
CA CYS A 478 -11.65 15.42 3.81
C CYS A 478 -10.11 15.30 3.80
N GLU A 479 -9.52 14.77 4.88
CA GLU A 479 -8.08 14.46 4.97
C GLU A 479 -7.61 13.52 3.84
N LYS A 480 -8.43 12.54 3.45
CA LYS A 480 -8.14 11.65 2.31
C LYS A 480 -8.26 12.35 0.96
N LEU A 481 -9.10 13.39 0.86
CA LEU A 481 -9.22 14.23 -0.35
C LEU A 481 -8.03 15.20 -0.48
N GLN A 482 -7.41 15.61 0.62
CA GLN A 482 -6.21 16.46 0.64
C GLN A 482 -4.93 15.74 0.18
N LEU A 483 -5.00 14.40 0.00
CA LEU A 483 -3.94 13.62 -0.66
C LEU A 483 -3.89 13.82 -2.18
N TYR A 484 -4.85 14.51 -2.78
CA TYR A 484 -4.92 14.76 -4.22
C TYR A 484 -4.33 16.13 -4.57
N ASP A 485 -3.14 16.15 -5.17
CA ASP A 485 -2.34 17.34 -5.50
C ASP A 485 -2.78 17.95 -6.85
N VAL A 486 -4.06 18.32 -6.92
CA VAL A 486 -4.70 18.87 -8.12
C VAL A 486 -5.54 20.11 -7.80
N SER A 487 -5.72 20.98 -8.79
CA SER A 487 -6.61 22.15 -8.71
C SER A 487 -7.39 22.29 -10.00
N PHE A 488 -8.63 22.79 -9.91
CA PHE A 488 -9.57 22.87 -11.03
C PHE A 488 -9.81 24.32 -11.47
N GLN A 489 -10.03 24.53 -12.77
CA GLN A 489 -10.19 25.89 -13.33
C GLN A 489 -11.47 26.59 -12.84
N ASN A 490 -12.57 25.84 -12.71
CA ASN A 490 -13.89 26.36 -12.38
C ASN A 490 -14.38 25.82 -11.03
N ASN A 491 -14.79 26.72 -10.13
CA ASN A 491 -15.48 26.34 -8.89
C ASN A 491 -16.86 25.73 -9.24
N THR A 492 -17.13 24.52 -8.77
CA THR A 492 -18.42 23.83 -8.97
C THR A 492 -19.58 24.58 -8.31
N LEU A 493 -19.36 25.18 -7.13
CA LEU A 493 -20.42 25.84 -6.36
C LEU A 493 -20.80 27.22 -6.93
N ASN A 494 -19.86 27.98 -7.50
CA ASN A 494 -20.14 29.25 -8.21
C ASN A 494 -21.23 29.12 -9.31
N CYS A 495 -21.39 27.93 -9.90
CA CYS A 495 -22.36 27.67 -10.96
C CYS A 495 -23.76 27.31 -10.45
N PHE A 496 -23.87 26.89 -9.18
CA PHE A 496 -25.04 26.23 -8.60
C PHE A 496 -26.03 27.25 -8.01
N LYS A 497 -27.20 27.40 -8.65
CA LYS A 497 -28.21 28.41 -8.27
C LYS A 497 -29.42 27.81 -7.54
N GLY A 498 -29.70 26.53 -7.77
CA GLY A 498 -30.77 25.77 -7.14
C GLY A 498 -30.52 25.39 -5.68
N ARG A 499 -31.33 24.44 -5.18
CA ARG A 499 -31.18 23.84 -3.83
C ARG A 499 -30.61 22.43 -3.85
N ILE A 500 -30.71 21.72 -4.97
CA ILE A 500 -30.17 20.36 -5.15
C ILE A 500 -29.26 20.36 -6.38
N LEU A 501 -28.00 19.96 -6.19
CA LEU A 501 -27.04 19.72 -7.26
C LEU A 501 -26.82 18.22 -7.41
N HIS A 502 -27.05 17.65 -8.60
CA HIS A 502 -26.62 16.30 -8.93
C HIS A 502 -25.41 16.35 -9.85
N ILE A 503 -24.28 15.85 -9.35
CA ILE A 503 -23.07 15.59 -10.13
C ILE A 503 -23.16 14.15 -10.66
N VAL A 504 -23.39 14.02 -11.97
CA VAL A 504 -23.56 12.73 -12.63
C VAL A 504 -22.19 12.17 -13.03
N THR A 505 -21.79 11.06 -12.41
CA THR A 505 -20.51 10.40 -12.70
C THR A 505 -20.53 8.93 -12.27
N GLY A 506 -19.83 8.07 -13.04
CA GLY A 506 -19.50 6.71 -12.62
C GLY A 506 -18.25 6.64 -11.74
N GLN A 507 -17.37 7.64 -11.83
CA GLN A 507 -16.14 7.77 -11.04
C GLN A 507 -16.20 9.05 -10.17
N PRO A 508 -16.51 8.95 -8.87
CA PRO A 508 -16.87 10.14 -8.08
C PRO A 508 -15.67 10.94 -7.56
N ILE A 509 -14.49 10.32 -7.42
CA ILE A 509 -13.45 10.83 -6.51
C ILE A 509 -12.93 12.23 -6.86
N LEU A 510 -12.58 12.51 -8.13
CA LEU A 510 -12.11 13.85 -8.54
C LEU A 510 -13.22 14.91 -8.46
N ASN A 511 -14.48 14.53 -8.69
CA ASN A 511 -15.62 15.42 -8.50
C ASN A 511 -15.83 15.75 -7.02
N ILE A 512 -15.57 14.81 -6.11
CA ILE A 512 -15.61 15.03 -4.66
C ILE A 512 -14.42 15.88 -4.18
N VAL A 513 -13.19 15.65 -4.67
CA VAL A 513 -12.02 16.52 -4.39
C VAL A 513 -12.32 17.97 -4.82
N LYS A 514 -12.86 18.16 -6.03
CA LYS A 514 -13.28 19.46 -6.55
C LYS A 514 -14.37 20.12 -5.69
N LEU A 515 -15.34 19.35 -5.21
CA LEU A 515 -16.39 19.82 -4.30
C LEU A 515 -15.83 20.19 -2.92
N HIS A 516 -14.87 19.44 -2.39
CA HIS A 516 -14.22 19.76 -1.12
C HIS A 516 -13.43 21.08 -1.19
N GLN A 517 -12.62 21.26 -2.24
CA GLN A 517 -11.90 22.51 -2.50
C GLN A 517 -12.85 23.70 -2.69
N ALA A 518 -14.02 23.49 -3.32
CA ALA A 518 -15.08 24.48 -3.43
C ALA A 518 -15.65 24.89 -2.07
N LEU A 519 -16.05 23.91 -1.25
CA LEU A 519 -16.61 24.15 0.08
C LEU A 519 -15.61 24.86 1.01
N GLN A 520 -14.33 24.47 0.98
CA GLN A 520 -13.28 25.16 1.74
C GLN A 520 -13.10 26.62 1.32
N LYS A 521 -13.21 26.93 0.02
CA LYS A 521 -13.05 28.29 -0.51
C LYS A 521 -14.22 29.22 -0.17
N GLU A 522 -15.38 28.66 0.18
CA GLU A 522 -16.59 29.37 0.58
C GLU A 522 -16.83 29.37 2.11
N ASP A 523 -15.88 28.84 2.90
CA ASP A 523 -16.03 28.55 4.35
C ASP A 523 -17.31 27.77 4.69
N ALA A 524 -17.74 26.92 3.76
CA ALA A 524 -19.05 26.30 3.76
C ALA A 524 -19.03 24.96 4.52
N LYS A 525 -19.40 24.98 5.81
CA LYS A 525 -19.53 23.76 6.60
C LYS A 525 -20.59 22.82 6.01
N ALA A 526 -20.14 21.63 5.63
CA ALA A 526 -20.93 20.56 5.01
C ALA A 526 -20.92 19.29 5.87
N LEU A 527 -21.96 18.47 5.73
CA LEU A 527 -22.01 17.10 6.22
C LEU A 527 -21.84 16.15 5.04
N ILE A 528 -20.84 15.25 5.07
CA ILE A 528 -20.59 14.29 3.97
C ILE A 528 -20.94 12.87 4.42
N LEU A 529 -21.86 12.22 3.71
CA LEU A 529 -22.33 10.84 3.94
C LEU A 529 -22.07 9.98 2.69
N LYS A 530 -21.50 8.79 2.87
CA LYS A 530 -21.06 7.91 1.77
C LYS A 530 -21.77 6.55 1.78
N LYS A 531 -21.60 5.75 0.72
CA LYS A 531 -22.17 4.40 0.61
C LYS A 531 -21.78 3.50 1.79
N GLU A 532 -20.55 3.62 2.27
CA GLU A 532 -19.96 2.76 3.30
C GLU A 532 -20.43 3.10 4.73
N ASP A 533 -21.07 4.26 4.94
CA ASP A 533 -21.66 4.61 6.24
C ASP A 533 -22.98 3.85 6.49
N GLY A 534 -23.66 3.38 5.44
CA GLY A 534 -24.86 2.55 5.54
C GLY A 534 -26.13 3.27 6.02
N VAL A 535 -27.26 2.56 5.93
CA VAL A 535 -28.61 3.13 6.10
C VAL A 535 -28.82 3.77 7.48
N ARG A 536 -28.28 3.18 8.56
CA ARG A 536 -28.50 3.67 9.92
C ARG A 536 -27.76 4.98 10.20
N ILE A 537 -26.52 5.11 9.75
CA ILE A 537 -25.75 6.36 9.87
C ILE A 537 -26.34 7.43 8.96
N LEU A 538 -26.80 7.06 7.75
CA LEU A 538 -27.52 7.97 6.85
C LEU A 538 -28.80 8.55 7.51
N LYS A 539 -29.61 7.74 8.21
CA LYS A 539 -30.82 8.21 8.93
C LYS A 539 -30.49 9.19 10.05
N GLU A 540 -29.50 8.90 10.91
CA GLU A 540 -29.10 9.82 11.99
C GLU A 540 -28.37 11.08 11.44
N GLY A 541 -27.61 10.96 10.34
CA GLY A 541 -26.95 12.09 9.68
C GLY A 541 -27.95 13.09 9.09
N ILE A 542 -29.02 12.60 8.46
CA ILE A 542 -30.14 13.45 8.00
C ILE A 542 -30.87 14.12 9.16
N ARG A 543 -30.97 13.47 10.35
CA ARG A 543 -31.51 14.09 11.57
C ARG A 543 -30.61 15.21 12.10
N VAL A 544 -29.29 14.99 12.16
CA VAL A 544 -28.31 16.02 12.54
C VAL A 544 -28.34 17.19 11.54
N PHE A 545 -28.35 16.91 10.23
CA PHE A 545 -28.50 17.94 9.20
C PHE A 545 -29.84 18.69 9.29
N SER A 546 -30.93 18.02 9.69
CA SER A 546 -32.22 18.68 9.92
C SER A 546 -32.13 19.72 11.03
N MET A 547 -31.60 19.33 12.19
CA MET A 547 -31.75 20.09 13.44
C MET A 547 -30.61 21.09 13.70
N MET A 548 -29.37 20.79 13.28
CA MET A 548 -28.25 21.71 13.46
C MET A 548 -28.30 22.86 12.45
N THR A 549 -28.05 24.09 12.91
CA THR A 549 -27.96 25.28 12.04
C THR A 549 -26.59 25.43 11.37
N GLY A 550 -25.55 24.77 11.89
CA GLY A 550 -24.17 24.93 11.42
C GLY A 550 -23.80 24.19 10.13
N TYR A 551 -24.68 23.38 9.54
CA TYR A 551 -24.44 22.72 8.25
C TYR A 551 -25.29 23.39 7.16
N GLY A 552 -24.64 24.06 6.20
CA GLY A 552 -25.31 24.62 5.02
C GLY A 552 -25.52 23.59 3.92
N PHE A 553 -24.63 22.60 3.81
CA PHE A 553 -24.66 21.57 2.77
C PHE A 553 -24.77 20.16 3.34
N LEU A 554 -25.62 19.33 2.73
CA LEU A 554 -25.58 17.88 2.84
C LEU A 554 -25.03 17.29 1.54
N VAL A 555 -23.94 16.54 1.61
CA VAL A 555 -23.33 15.86 0.48
C VAL A 555 -23.54 14.36 0.64
N VAL A 556 -24.22 13.73 -0.33
CA VAL A 556 -24.44 12.27 -0.36
C VAL A 556 -23.73 11.69 -1.57
N THR A 557 -22.70 10.87 -1.32
CA THR A 557 -21.86 10.28 -2.36
C THR A 557 -22.15 8.79 -2.49
N HIS A 558 -22.68 8.38 -3.65
CA HIS A 558 -23.12 7.00 -3.93
C HIS A 558 -24.14 6.48 -2.88
N PRO A 559 -25.42 6.88 -2.98
CA PRO A 559 -26.48 6.48 -2.05
C PRO A 559 -26.52 4.97 -1.73
N VAL A 560 -26.88 4.69 -0.48
CA VAL A 560 -26.92 3.31 0.06
C VAL A 560 -28.09 2.53 -0.54
N GLU A 561 -27.81 1.34 -1.05
CA GLU A 561 -28.85 0.41 -1.50
C GLU A 561 -29.72 -0.03 -0.31
N THR A 562 -31.03 0.16 -0.44
CA THR A 562 -32.00 -0.03 0.64
C THR A 562 -33.38 -0.37 0.05
N ASP A 563 -34.29 -0.84 0.91
CA ASP A 563 -35.68 -1.14 0.56
C ASP A 563 -36.45 0.13 0.12
N GLU A 564 -37.42 -0.01 -0.78
CA GLU A 564 -38.21 1.12 -1.28
C GLU A 564 -38.92 1.92 -0.15
N PRO A 565 -39.50 1.31 0.91
CA PRO A 565 -40.05 2.06 2.04
C PRO A 565 -39.03 2.95 2.76
N THR A 566 -37.81 2.45 3.03
CA THR A 566 -36.74 3.25 3.62
C THR A 566 -36.24 4.32 2.67
N LEU A 567 -36.08 4.01 1.37
CA LEU A 567 -35.69 4.99 0.36
C LEU A 567 -36.71 6.14 0.27
N GLU A 568 -38.00 5.82 0.25
CA GLU A 568 -39.11 6.76 0.23
C GLU A 568 -39.10 7.66 1.48
N TRP A 569 -38.88 7.09 2.66
CA TRP A 569 -38.74 7.85 3.91
C TRP A 569 -37.55 8.81 3.87
N LEU A 570 -36.38 8.35 3.41
CA LEU A 570 -35.16 9.16 3.28
C LEU A 570 -35.40 10.35 2.34
N CYS A 571 -35.96 10.10 1.16
CA CYS A 571 -36.21 11.14 0.16
C CYS A 571 -37.24 12.18 0.65
N LYS A 572 -38.35 11.72 1.26
CA LYS A 572 -39.35 12.61 1.87
C LYS A 572 -38.75 13.44 3.00
N LYS A 573 -37.95 12.85 3.89
CA LYS A 573 -37.36 13.59 5.02
C LYS A 573 -36.37 14.66 4.55
N ILE A 574 -35.54 14.37 3.55
CA ILE A 574 -34.65 15.35 2.90
C ILE A 574 -35.48 16.48 2.28
N ASN A 575 -36.56 16.17 1.56
CA ASN A 575 -37.46 17.17 0.97
C ASN A 575 -38.03 18.13 2.03
N THR A 576 -38.56 17.60 3.13
CA THR A 576 -39.09 18.40 4.25
C THR A 576 -38.03 19.31 4.88
N ILE A 577 -36.77 18.87 4.97
CA ILE A 577 -35.67 19.68 5.50
C ILE A 577 -35.36 20.87 4.57
N LEU A 578 -35.31 20.63 3.25
CA LEU A 578 -35.07 21.69 2.27
C LEU A 578 -36.23 22.70 2.25
N ASP A 579 -37.49 22.24 2.29
CA ASP A 579 -38.67 23.11 2.28
C ASP A 579 -38.83 23.94 3.56
N SER A 580 -38.37 23.43 4.71
CA SER A 580 -38.37 24.17 5.98
C SER A 580 -37.14 25.07 6.18
N SER A 581 -36.09 24.98 5.36
CA SER A 581 -34.84 25.73 5.54
C SER A 581 -34.26 26.20 4.20
N LYS A 582 -34.38 27.50 3.91
CA LYS A 582 -33.93 28.12 2.65
C LYS A 582 -32.41 28.09 2.45
N ASP A 583 -31.66 28.10 3.54
CA ASP A 583 -30.20 28.18 3.56
C ASP A 583 -29.53 26.81 3.39
N LYS A 584 -30.32 25.72 3.48
CA LYS A 584 -29.83 24.34 3.37
C LYS A 584 -29.89 23.84 1.93
N LYS A 585 -28.78 23.25 1.48
CA LYS A 585 -28.57 22.72 0.13
C LYS A 585 -28.17 21.25 0.15
N LEU A 586 -28.49 20.53 -0.91
CA LEU A 586 -28.14 19.12 -1.12
C LEU A 586 -27.20 18.99 -2.32
N VAL A 587 -26.18 18.15 -2.19
CA VAL A 587 -25.32 17.72 -3.31
C VAL A 587 -25.34 16.19 -3.38
N LEU A 588 -25.69 15.65 -4.54
CA LEU A 588 -25.68 14.22 -4.83
C LEU A 588 -24.53 13.91 -5.78
N VAL A 589 -23.70 12.90 -5.49
CA VAL A 589 -22.61 12.47 -6.38
C VAL A 589 -22.76 10.98 -6.68
N ALA A 590 -23.41 10.66 -7.80
CA ALA A 590 -23.80 9.29 -8.18
C ALA A 590 -24.15 9.20 -9.68
N GLY A 591 -24.31 7.97 -10.19
CA GLY A 591 -24.77 7.73 -11.55
C GLY A 591 -26.25 8.09 -11.78
N GLU A 592 -26.64 8.25 -13.05
CA GLU A 592 -28.01 8.62 -13.47
C GLU A 592 -29.07 7.55 -13.15
N GLN A 593 -28.65 6.30 -12.93
CA GLN A 593 -29.53 5.18 -12.60
C GLN A 593 -29.68 4.93 -11.09
N ASP A 594 -29.18 5.84 -10.25
CA ASP A 594 -29.35 5.76 -8.80
C ASP A 594 -30.80 6.06 -8.37
N LYS A 595 -31.37 5.19 -7.54
CA LYS A 595 -32.78 5.28 -7.13
C LYS A 595 -33.07 6.50 -6.25
N MET A 596 -32.14 6.92 -5.39
CA MET A 596 -32.32 8.11 -4.54
C MET A 596 -32.25 9.37 -5.40
N VAL A 597 -31.30 9.44 -6.33
CA VAL A 597 -31.20 10.51 -7.33
C VAL A 597 -32.52 10.64 -8.09
N GLN A 598 -33.02 9.55 -8.67
CA GLN A 598 -34.27 9.56 -9.45
C GLN A 598 -35.48 10.01 -8.61
N ARG A 599 -35.58 9.55 -7.35
CA ARG A 599 -36.66 9.93 -6.44
C ARG A 599 -36.58 11.41 -6.02
N ILE A 600 -35.40 11.91 -5.65
CA ILE A 600 -35.19 13.33 -5.30
C ILE A 600 -35.46 14.23 -6.51
N LYS A 601 -35.00 13.83 -7.70
CA LYS A 601 -35.26 14.53 -8.98
C LYS A 601 -36.75 14.68 -9.26
N PHE A 602 -37.51 13.58 -9.14
CA PHE A 602 -38.96 13.59 -9.30
C PHE A 602 -39.66 14.54 -8.31
N LEU A 603 -39.25 14.52 -7.04
CA LEU A 603 -39.83 15.37 -6.00
C LEU A 603 -39.48 16.87 -6.15
N ASN A 604 -38.34 17.21 -6.77
CA ASN A 604 -37.76 18.57 -6.73
C ASN A 604 -37.47 19.17 -8.11
N LEU A 605 -38.20 18.79 -9.16
CA LEU A 605 -37.99 19.21 -10.56
C LEU A 605 -37.73 20.72 -10.77
N SER A 606 -38.25 21.61 -9.93
CA SER A 606 -38.08 23.06 -10.01
C SER A 606 -36.85 23.65 -9.30
N SER A 607 -36.13 22.87 -8.48
CA SER A 607 -34.94 23.34 -7.73
C SER A 607 -33.72 22.40 -7.83
N TYR A 608 -33.77 21.48 -8.79
CA TYR A 608 -32.79 20.45 -9.09
C TYR A 608 -31.95 20.83 -10.32
N GLU A 609 -30.64 20.91 -10.16
CA GLU A 609 -29.66 21.19 -11.23
C GLU A 609 -28.76 19.95 -11.44
N GLU A 610 -28.45 19.64 -12.70
CA GLU A 610 -27.75 18.40 -13.08
C GLU A 610 -26.49 18.71 -13.90
N VAL A 611 -25.35 18.19 -13.46
CA VAL A 611 -24.04 18.38 -14.10
C VAL A 611 -23.51 17.02 -14.56
N LYS A 612 -23.76 16.71 -15.84
CA LYS A 612 -23.15 15.57 -16.54
C LYS A 612 -21.73 15.92 -16.98
N LYS A 613 -20.75 15.74 -16.08
CA LYS A 613 -19.34 15.91 -16.42
C LYS A 613 -18.41 15.03 -15.58
N GLU A 614 -17.76 14.08 -16.24
CA GLU A 614 -16.54 13.45 -15.72
C GLU A 614 -15.38 14.43 -15.82
N ILE A 615 -14.45 14.37 -14.86
CA ILE A 615 -13.31 15.29 -14.80
C ILE A 615 -12.26 14.85 -15.82
N GLY A 616 -12.08 15.63 -16.88
CA GLY A 616 -11.02 15.43 -17.86
C GLY A 616 -9.76 16.19 -17.49
N PHE A 617 -8.63 15.85 -18.13
CA PHE A 617 -7.34 16.54 -17.93
C PHE A 617 -7.45 18.07 -18.16
N GLY A 618 -8.33 18.50 -19.08
CA GLY A 618 -8.60 19.90 -19.38
C GLY A 618 -9.38 20.68 -18.30
N ASP A 619 -10.00 20.03 -17.32
CA ASP A 619 -10.65 20.71 -16.18
C ASP A 619 -9.65 21.18 -15.11
N LEU A 620 -8.40 20.69 -15.18
CA LEU A 620 -7.32 21.04 -14.27
C LEU A 620 -6.71 22.40 -14.63
N THR A 621 -6.23 23.15 -13.63
CA THR A 621 -5.50 24.41 -13.86
C THR A 621 -4.24 24.18 -14.70
N GLU A 622 -3.80 25.20 -15.45
CA GLU A 622 -2.58 25.12 -16.27
C GLU A 622 -1.36 24.67 -15.45
N GLN A 623 -1.21 25.16 -14.21
CA GLN A 623 -0.13 24.74 -13.32
C GLN A 623 -0.22 23.25 -12.96
N THR A 624 -1.40 22.75 -12.61
CA THR A 624 -1.62 21.31 -12.36
C THR A 624 -1.31 20.49 -13.62
N GLN A 625 -1.75 20.93 -14.80
CA GLN A 625 -1.46 20.25 -16.06
C GLN A 625 0.05 20.21 -16.36
N VAL A 626 0.78 21.31 -16.17
CA VAL A 626 2.23 21.39 -16.41
C VAL A 626 3.01 20.52 -15.42
N ASN A 627 2.60 20.50 -14.14
CA ASN A 627 3.20 19.63 -13.13
C ASN A 627 2.99 18.15 -13.52
N MET A 628 1.75 17.74 -13.75
CA MET A 628 1.38 16.36 -14.06
C MET A 628 2.00 15.86 -15.39
N ARG A 629 2.12 16.72 -16.41
CA ARG A 629 2.81 16.41 -17.67
C ARG A 629 4.25 15.94 -17.44
N ARG A 630 4.99 16.61 -16.55
CA ARG A 630 6.44 16.48 -16.37
C ARG A 630 6.86 15.56 -15.23
N GLN A 631 5.95 15.24 -14.32
CA GLN A 631 6.20 14.34 -13.20
C GLN A 631 6.51 12.93 -13.73
N ARG A 632 7.67 12.37 -13.37
CA ARG A 632 8.08 11.00 -13.72
C ARG A 632 7.54 9.97 -12.71
N ASN A 633 6.23 9.91 -12.55
CA ASN A 633 5.53 8.96 -11.65
C ASN A 633 4.90 7.76 -12.37
N ILE A 634 5.19 7.55 -13.66
CA ILE A 634 4.76 6.35 -14.38
C ILE A 634 5.93 5.36 -14.42
N ILE A 635 5.77 4.19 -13.81
CA ILE A 635 6.72 3.07 -13.89
C ILE A 635 6.33 2.21 -15.09
N PHE A 636 6.85 2.54 -16.26
CA PHE A 636 6.53 1.86 -17.52
C PHE A 636 7.52 0.73 -17.80
N GLN A 637 7.06 -0.51 -17.65
CA GLN A 637 7.86 -1.74 -17.74
C GLN A 637 9.16 -1.66 -16.91
N GLY A 638 9.06 -1.12 -15.70
CA GLY A 638 10.16 -0.98 -14.75
C GLY A 638 10.97 0.32 -14.81
N TYR A 639 10.67 1.25 -15.74
CA TYR A 639 11.39 2.51 -15.89
C TYR A 639 10.49 3.72 -15.59
N ARG A 640 11.00 4.70 -14.82
CA ARG A 640 10.25 5.94 -14.50
C ARG A 640 10.24 6.92 -15.69
N VAL A 641 9.05 7.15 -16.23
CA VAL A 641 8.74 8.10 -17.32
C VAL A 641 7.63 9.07 -16.90
N SER A 642 7.48 10.16 -17.64
CA SER A 642 6.42 11.14 -17.49
C SER A 642 5.35 11.02 -18.59
N LEU A 643 4.21 11.67 -18.41
CA LEU A 643 3.14 11.72 -19.42
C LEU A 643 3.60 12.42 -20.71
N GLU A 644 4.41 13.48 -20.60
CA GLU A 644 4.93 14.23 -21.74
C GLU A 644 5.88 13.36 -22.59
N GLU A 645 6.68 12.51 -21.97
CA GLU A 645 7.55 11.53 -22.66
C GLU A 645 6.76 10.38 -23.32
N LEU A 646 5.68 9.93 -22.69
CA LEU A 646 4.89 8.78 -23.13
C LEU A 646 3.86 9.13 -24.24
N LEU A 647 3.18 10.27 -24.08
CA LEU A 647 2.01 10.67 -24.88
C LEU A 647 2.23 11.95 -25.70
N GLY A 648 3.27 12.74 -25.39
CA GLY A 648 3.53 14.02 -26.04
C GLY A 648 2.40 15.03 -25.80
N HIS A 649 1.98 15.73 -26.86
CA HIS A 649 0.94 16.75 -26.74
C HIS A 649 -0.49 16.18 -26.63
N LYS A 650 -0.74 14.94 -27.07
CA LYS A 650 -2.07 14.30 -27.15
C LYS A 650 -2.65 13.81 -25.81
N ILE A 651 -2.04 14.12 -24.68
CA ILE A 651 -2.41 13.63 -23.33
C ILE A 651 -3.93 13.59 -23.03
N PRO A 652 -4.73 14.63 -23.36
CA PRO A 652 -6.18 14.61 -23.10
C PRO A 652 -6.96 13.51 -23.82
N ASP A 653 -6.45 13.00 -24.95
CA ASP A 653 -7.14 12.00 -25.79
C ASP A 653 -7.02 10.57 -25.19
N TYR A 654 -6.02 10.36 -24.32
CA TYR A 654 -5.66 9.04 -23.77
C TYR A 654 -6.10 8.85 -22.31
N LEU A 655 -6.10 9.91 -21.49
CA LEU A 655 -6.39 9.81 -20.06
C LEU A 655 -7.89 9.74 -19.77
N ASP A 656 -8.34 8.58 -19.27
CA ASP A 656 -9.64 8.44 -18.60
C ASP A 656 -9.64 9.03 -17.18
N CYS A 657 -10.84 9.25 -16.61
CA CYS A 657 -11.02 9.88 -15.30
C CYS A 657 -10.40 9.06 -14.15
N GLU A 658 -10.28 7.74 -14.31
CA GLU A 658 -9.69 6.85 -13.28
C GLU A 658 -8.16 6.95 -13.28
N THR A 659 -7.53 6.91 -14.45
CA THR A 659 -6.09 7.13 -14.62
C THR A 659 -5.72 8.53 -14.15
N LEU A 660 -6.53 9.54 -14.48
CA LEU A 660 -6.36 10.90 -13.98
C LEU A 660 -6.45 10.97 -12.44
N ALA A 661 -7.38 10.23 -11.82
CA ALA A 661 -7.50 10.16 -10.37
C ALA A 661 -6.28 9.50 -9.71
N ARG A 662 -5.72 8.45 -10.32
CA ARG A 662 -4.49 7.79 -9.86
C ARG A 662 -3.28 8.73 -9.98
N LEU A 663 -3.14 9.45 -11.09
CA LEU A 663 -2.08 10.45 -11.33
C LEU A 663 -2.17 11.65 -10.37
N ALA A 664 -3.38 12.00 -9.93
CA ALA A 664 -3.65 13.13 -9.05
C ALA A 664 -3.20 12.91 -7.60
N ILE A 665 -2.87 11.69 -7.18
CA ILE A 665 -2.44 11.40 -5.82
C ILE A 665 -1.01 11.94 -5.60
N LYS A 666 -0.79 12.65 -4.50
CA LYS A 666 0.50 13.25 -4.13
C LYS A 666 1.56 12.17 -3.95
N GLY A 667 2.53 12.13 -4.89
CA GLY A 667 3.55 11.08 -4.93
C GLY A 667 3.04 9.70 -5.35
N GLY A 668 1.80 9.59 -5.83
CA GLY A 668 1.24 8.34 -6.35
C GLY A 668 1.92 7.93 -7.65
N GLU A 669 2.30 6.66 -7.76
CA GLU A 669 2.91 6.08 -8.95
C GLU A 669 1.94 5.15 -9.69
N ILE A 670 2.02 5.12 -11.02
CA ILE A 670 1.26 4.18 -11.86
C ILE A 670 2.23 3.21 -12.52
N GLN A 671 2.09 1.92 -12.22
CA GLN A 671 2.82 0.86 -12.91
C GLN A 671 2.07 0.45 -14.18
N LEU A 672 2.77 0.42 -15.31
CA LEU A 672 2.25 0.03 -16.62
C LEU A 672 3.11 -1.12 -17.18
N GLY A 673 2.51 -2.31 -17.32
CA GLY A 673 3.22 -3.51 -17.79
C GLY A 673 4.25 -4.08 -16.81
N THR A 674 4.73 -5.28 -17.11
CA THR A 674 5.78 -5.98 -16.37
C THR A 674 7.17 -5.46 -16.76
N LYS A 675 8.15 -5.51 -15.83
CA LYS A 675 9.55 -5.22 -16.19
C LYS A 675 10.10 -6.39 -17.00
N LEU A 676 10.66 -6.11 -18.17
CA LEU A 676 11.35 -7.10 -18.99
C LEU A 676 12.53 -7.70 -18.20
N LYS A 677 12.62 -9.03 -18.21
CA LYS A 677 13.74 -9.82 -17.70
C LYS A 677 14.48 -10.46 -18.87
N HIS A 678 15.73 -10.83 -18.65
CA HIS A 678 16.36 -11.89 -19.44
C HIS A 678 15.75 -13.25 -19.05
N SER A 679 15.89 -14.27 -19.90
CA SER A 679 15.14 -15.53 -19.81
C SER A 679 15.33 -16.24 -18.47
N GLU A 680 14.23 -16.67 -17.84
CA GLU A 680 14.24 -17.24 -16.47
C GLU A 680 15.09 -18.50 -16.30
N ALA A 681 15.39 -19.19 -17.41
CA ALA A 681 16.26 -20.38 -17.44
C ALA A 681 17.75 -20.08 -17.13
N ASP A 682 18.22 -18.83 -17.22
CA ASP A 682 19.62 -18.48 -16.95
C ASP A 682 19.74 -17.00 -16.53
N ALA A 683 19.40 -16.72 -15.27
CA ALA A 683 19.29 -15.36 -14.73
C ALA A 683 20.59 -14.53 -14.80
N ASP A 684 21.75 -15.19 -14.87
CA ASP A 684 23.07 -14.54 -14.86
C ASP A 684 23.61 -14.24 -16.27
N ILE A 685 22.83 -14.50 -17.33
CA ILE A 685 23.30 -14.50 -18.73
C ILE A 685 23.98 -13.20 -19.17
N ASP A 686 23.66 -12.07 -18.54
CA ASP A 686 24.28 -10.77 -18.79
C ASP A 686 25.78 -10.74 -18.51
N THR A 687 26.24 -11.53 -17.54
CA THR A 687 27.63 -11.56 -17.07
C THR A 687 28.58 -12.20 -18.09
N TYR A 688 28.10 -13.18 -18.87
CA TYR A 688 28.87 -13.93 -19.86
C TYR A 688 28.36 -13.81 -21.30
N TYR A 689 27.38 -12.93 -21.57
CA TYR A 689 26.99 -12.63 -22.94
C TYR A 689 28.17 -12.10 -23.78
N ILE A 690 28.13 -12.41 -25.08
CA ILE A 690 29.03 -11.88 -26.09
C ILE A 690 28.15 -11.20 -27.15
N GLU A 691 28.40 -9.91 -27.37
CA GLU A 691 27.69 -9.11 -28.39
C GLU A 691 27.89 -9.77 -29.77
N ARG A 692 26.80 -9.99 -30.49
CA ARG A 692 26.82 -10.70 -31.77
C ARG A 692 27.15 -9.73 -32.90
N LYS A 693 27.68 -10.28 -33.99
CA LYS A 693 27.68 -9.64 -35.30
C LYS A 693 26.58 -10.28 -36.13
N VAL A 694 25.85 -9.46 -36.85
CA VAL A 694 24.79 -9.87 -37.77
C VAL A 694 25.21 -9.54 -39.19
N LYS A 695 24.83 -10.37 -40.15
CA LYS A 695 25.20 -10.22 -41.55
C LYS A 695 23.96 -10.16 -42.43
N ARG A 696 23.92 -9.21 -43.35
CA ARG A 696 22.85 -9.04 -44.35
C ARG A 696 23.49 -8.95 -45.74
N SER A 697 23.26 -9.96 -46.57
CA SER A 697 23.87 -10.10 -47.89
C SER A 697 25.42 -10.06 -47.88
N GLN A 698 26.05 -8.88 -47.93
CA GLN A 698 27.50 -8.68 -47.81
C GLN A 698 27.91 -7.66 -46.73
N GLU A 699 26.95 -7.08 -46.00
CA GLU A 699 27.20 -6.11 -44.94
C GLU A 699 27.20 -6.80 -43.57
N ASN A 700 28.23 -6.51 -42.77
CA ASN A 700 28.39 -7.01 -41.40
C ASN A 700 28.16 -5.87 -40.41
N LEU A 701 27.15 -6.00 -39.55
CA LEU A 701 26.76 -4.99 -38.56
C LEU A 701 26.94 -5.54 -37.13
N PRO A 702 27.34 -4.72 -36.13
CA PRO A 702 27.26 -5.11 -34.73
C PRO A 702 25.83 -5.09 -34.21
N GLU A 703 25.50 -5.95 -33.24
CA GLU A 703 24.21 -5.99 -32.54
C GLU A 703 23.77 -4.63 -31.98
N SER A 704 24.71 -3.78 -31.55
CA SER A 704 24.44 -2.41 -31.11
C SER A 704 23.74 -1.52 -32.17
N GLN A 705 23.86 -1.80 -33.48
CA GLN A 705 23.03 -1.13 -34.50
C GLN A 705 21.58 -1.64 -34.54
N LEU A 706 21.33 -2.93 -34.24
CA LEU A 706 19.97 -3.44 -34.05
C LEU A 706 19.29 -2.88 -32.78
N ARG A 707 20.09 -2.49 -31.77
CA ARG A 707 19.62 -1.80 -30.56
C ARG A 707 19.23 -0.33 -30.85
N ASN A 708 19.96 0.37 -31.71
CA ASN A 708 19.63 1.76 -32.07
C ASN A 708 18.54 1.83 -33.18
N LEU A 709 17.28 1.87 -32.76
CA LEU A 709 16.08 2.00 -33.61
C LEU A 709 15.99 3.30 -34.47
N LYS A 710 17.07 4.05 -34.65
CA LYS A 710 17.20 5.16 -35.61
C LYS A 710 18.08 4.81 -36.81
N ASP A 711 18.91 3.79 -36.67
CA ASP A 711 19.85 3.33 -37.69
C ASP A 711 19.24 2.22 -38.57
N LEU A 712 18.03 1.76 -38.21
CA LEU A 712 17.26 0.76 -38.94
C LEU A 712 16.34 1.43 -39.97
N GLU A 713 16.66 1.26 -41.26
CA GLU A 713 15.78 1.69 -42.36
C GLU A 713 14.50 0.82 -42.45
N ASP A 714 14.63 -0.48 -42.14
CA ASP A 714 13.52 -1.43 -42.21
C ASP A 714 12.67 -1.44 -40.94
N ARG A 715 11.35 -1.36 -41.14
CA ARG A 715 10.36 -1.55 -40.07
C ARG A 715 10.34 -2.99 -39.53
N ILE A 716 10.70 -3.97 -40.35
CA ILE A 716 10.64 -5.39 -40.02
C ILE A 716 12.05 -6.00 -40.13
N ILE A 717 12.51 -6.60 -39.04
CA ILE A 717 13.86 -7.16 -38.88
C ILE A 717 13.72 -8.67 -38.75
N LEU A 718 13.92 -9.38 -39.86
CA LEU A 718 13.93 -10.84 -39.90
C LEU A 718 15.33 -11.37 -39.57
N ILE A 719 15.45 -12.32 -38.65
CA ILE A 719 16.71 -12.97 -38.25
C ILE A 719 16.56 -14.48 -38.49
N SER A 720 17.37 -15.04 -39.39
CA SER A 720 17.27 -16.42 -39.85
C SER A 720 18.60 -17.14 -39.69
N ASP A 721 18.60 -18.25 -38.95
CA ASP A 721 19.81 -19.05 -38.72
C ASP A 721 19.48 -20.45 -38.19
N ALA A 722 20.48 -21.32 -38.09
CA ALA A 722 20.38 -22.66 -37.52
C ALA A 722 19.89 -22.65 -36.04
N SER A 723 19.62 -23.85 -35.53
CA SER A 723 19.44 -24.04 -34.08
C SER A 723 20.75 -23.78 -33.33
N GLY A 724 20.68 -23.47 -32.03
CA GLY A 724 21.87 -23.18 -31.21
C GLY A 724 22.61 -21.87 -31.49
N MET A 725 22.30 -21.14 -32.58
CA MET A 725 23.01 -19.91 -33.00
C MET A 725 22.71 -18.66 -32.15
N GLY A 726 21.75 -18.75 -31.24
CA GLY A 726 21.47 -17.72 -30.22
C GLY A 726 20.37 -16.71 -30.56
N LYS A 727 19.52 -16.97 -31.57
CA LYS A 727 18.42 -16.07 -32.02
C LYS A 727 17.53 -15.58 -30.86
N THR A 728 16.99 -16.50 -30.08
CA THR A 728 16.20 -16.24 -28.86
C THR A 728 16.97 -15.40 -27.82
N THR A 729 18.28 -15.60 -27.73
CA THR A 729 19.16 -14.88 -26.80
C THR A 729 19.39 -13.44 -27.23
N ILE A 730 19.81 -13.20 -28.49
CA ILE A 730 20.00 -11.84 -29.02
C ILE A 730 18.67 -11.07 -28.99
N LEU A 731 17.55 -11.68 -29.35
CA LEU A 731 16.22 -11.06 -29.27
C LEU A 731 15.88 -10.64 -27.82
N SER A 732 16.19 -11.49 -26.84
CA SER A 732 15.97 -11.19 -25.42
C SER A 732 16.95 -10.14 -24.83
N LYS A 733 18.12 -9.95 -25.45
CA LYS A 733 19.08 -8.89 -25.08
C LYS A 733 18.70 -7.55 -25.72
N LEU A 734 18.33 -7.56 -27.00
CA LEU A 734 17.75 -6.42 -27.71
C LEU A 734 16.47 -5.91 -27.02
N ALA A 735 15.58 -6.79 -26.57
CA ALA A 735 14.34 -6.40 -25.87
C ALA A 735 14.59 -5.49 -24.66
N VAL A 736 15.55 -5.86 -23.80
CA VAL A 736 15.90 -5.05 -22.63
C VAL A 736 16.70 -3.81 -23.04
N GLY A 737 17.69 -3.95 -23.93
CA GLY A 737 18.54 -2.83 -24.34
C GLY A 737 17.79 -1.71 -25.08
N ILE A 738 16.85 -2.07 -25.95
CA ILE A 738 15.97 -1.11 -26.62
C ILE A 738 15.08 -0.39 -25.60
N LYS A 739 14.61 -1.08 -24.55
CA LYS A 739 13.80 -0.49 -23.47
C LYS A 739 14.61 0.41 -22.53
N GLU A 740 15.87 0.07 -22.26
CA GLU A 740 16.82 0.93 -21.54
C GLU A 740 17.04 2.26 -22.28
N ASP A 741 17.32 2.18 -23.58
CA ASP A 741 17.61 3.35 -24.42
C ASP A 741 16.36 4.18 -24.75
N ASN A 742 15.19 3.53 -24.77
CA ASN A 742 13.90 4.13 -25.09
C ASN A 742 12.83 3.83 -24.02
N PRO A 743 12.94 4.35 -22.78
CA PRO A 743 12.02 4.02 -21.68
C PRO A 743 10.54 4.26 -21.98
N ALA A 744 10.23 5.18 -22.88
CA ALA A 744 8.88 5.56 -23.30
C ALA A 744 8.28 4.69 -24.42
N LEU A 745 9.00 3.71 -24.98
CA LEU A 745 8.44 2.71 -25.90
C LEU A 745 7.87 1.51 -25.14
N TRP A 746 6.78 0.93 -25.64
CA TRP A 746 6.34 -0.40 -25.23
C TRP A 746 7.21 -1.42 -25.94
N VAL A 747 7.93 -2.28 -25.22
CA VAL A 747 8.71 -3.37 -25.84
C VAL A 747 8.10 -4.69 -25.40
N THR A 748 7.60 -5.49 -26.34
CA THR A 748 6.93 -6.77 -26.04
C THR A 748 7.55 -7.92 -26.82
N LYS A 749 7.89 -8.99 -26.12
CA LYS A 749 8.37 -10.24 -26.69
C LYS A 749 7.27 -11.29 -26.57
N ILE A 750 6.96 -11.92 -27.69
CA ILE A 750 6.02 -13.04 -27.80
C ILE A 750 6.86 -14.24 -28.25
N ASP A 751 6.88 -15.28 -27.42
CA ASP A 751 7.29 -16.61 -27.87
C ASP A 751 6.10 -17.24 -28.62
N MET A 752 6.23 -17.43 -29.94
CA MET A 752 5.15 -17.97 -30.76
C MET A 752 4.75 -19.38 -30.33
N ASN A 753 5.69 -20.13 -29.76
CA ASN A 753 5.53 -21.53 -29.40
C ASN A 753 4.51 -21.69 -28.24
N SER A 754 4.64 -20.84 -27.22
CA SER A 754 3.72 -20.74 -26.07
C SER A 754 2.25 -20.44 -26.43
N HIS A 755 1.96 -19.89 -27.62
CA HIS A 755 0.60 -19.50 -28.03
C HIS A 755 -0.13 -20.53 -28.91
N SER A 756 0.40 -21.74 -29.04
CA SER A 756 -0.20 -22.86 -29.79
C SER A 756 -1.69 -23.09 -29.48
N ASN A 757 -2.12 -22.90 -28.22
CA ASN A 757 -3.53 -23.03 -27.81
C ASN A 757 -4.44 -21.94 -28.41
N THR A 758 -3.98 -20.70 -28.51
CA THR A 758 -4.75 -19.57 -29.07
C THR A 758 -4.87 -19.68 -30.59
N LEU A 759 -3.82 -20.16 -31.27
CA LEU A 759 -3.86 -20.54 -32.69
C LEU A 759 -4.84 -21.70 -32.94
N LYS A 760 -4.85 -22.72 -32.07
CA LYS A 760 -5.80 -23.86 -32.12
C LYS A 760 -7.25 -23.49 -31.87
N GLN A 761 -7.53 -22.52 -31.00
CA GLN A 761 -8.90 -22.03 -30.78
C GLN A 761 -9.38 -21.17 -31.94
N THR A 762 -8.51 -20.29 -32.47
CA THR A 762 -8.87 -19.38 -33.56
C THR A 762 -9.07 -20.13 -34.88
N SER A 763 -8.20 -21.10 -35.21
CA SER A 763 -8.32 -21.89 -36.45
C SER A 763 -9.59 -22.76 -36.54
N LYS A 764 -10.20 -23.14 -35.41
CA LYS A 764 -11.55 -23.77 -35.36
C LYS A 764 -12.65 -22.79 -35.75
N ASN A 765 -12.50 -21.52 -35.38
CA ASN A 765 -13.41 -20.42 -35.72
C ASN A 765 -13.02 -19.80 -37.06
N ARG A 766 -13.33 -20.52 -38.17
CA ARG A 766 -12.93 -20.29 -39.58
C ARG A 766 -13.17 -18.89 -40.21
N SER A 767 -13.54 -17.87 -39.43
CA SER A 767 -13.82 -16.50 -39.88
C SER A 767 -13.15 -15.41 -39.04
N LYS A 768 -12.21 -15.75 -38.14
CA LYS A 768 -11.49 -14.77 -37.31
C LYS A 768 -9.98 -14.86 -37.56
N THR A 769 -9.34 -13.71 -37.81
CA THR A 769 -7.88 -13.58 -37.75
C THR A 769 -7.39 -13.52 -36.30
N VAL A 770 -6.11 -13.83 -36.07
CA VAL A 770 -5.47 -13.64 -34.76
C VAL A 770 -4.98 -12.20 -34.68
N SER A 771 -5.39 -11.47 -33.64
CA SER A 771 -4.86 -10.13 -33.37
C SER A 771 -3.69 -10.17 -32.38
N VAL A 772 -2.88 -9.11 -32.34
CA VAL A 772 -1.83 -8.94 -31.32
C VAL A 772 -2.45 -8.95 -29.92
N ASP A 773 -3.63 -8.32 -29.76
CA ASP A 773 -4.42 -8.37 -28.53
C ASP A 773 -4.81 -9.80 -28.13
N ASP A 774 -5.12 -10.69 -29.07
CA ASP A 774 -5.43 -12.09 -28.73
C ASP A 774 -4.21 -12.82 -28.14
N LEU A 775 -3.02 -12.60 -28.71
CA LEU A 775 -1.77 -13.17 -28.19
C LEU A 775 -1.40 -12.56 -26.83
N LEU A 776 -1.46 -11.24 -26.69
CA LEU A 776 -1.08 -10.55 -25.45
C LEU A 776 -2.04 -10.83 -24.29
N ASN A 777 -3.33 -11.06 -24.53
CA ASN A 777 -4.30 -11.36 -23.48
C ASN A 777 -4.34 -12.85 -23.05
N ASP A 778 -3.63 -13.74 -23.76
CA ASP A 778 -3.49 -15.17 -23.44
C ASP A 778 -2.58 -15.40 -22.22
N GLN A 779 -1.52 -14.59 -22.06
CA GLN A 779 -0.62 -14.63 -20.91
C GLN A 779 -0.89 -13.48 -19.93
N ARG A 780 -0.73 -13.75 -18.62
CA ARG A 780 -1.04 -12.77 -17.55
C ARG A 780 -0.13 -11.55 -17.55
N ASP A 781 1.14 -11.74 -17.88
CA ASP A 781 2.19 -10.72 -17.74
C ASP A 781 2.29 -9.73 -18.91
N THR A 782 1.61 -10.03 -20.02
CA THR A 782 1.50 -9.23 -21.25
C THR A 782 0.12 -8.62 -21.48
N LYS A 783 -0.88 -9.05 -20.69
CA LYS A 783 -2.30 -8.68 -20.79
C LYS A 783 -2.56 -7.17 -20.72
N LEU A 784 -3.38 -6.67 -21.64
CA LEU A 784 -3.69 -5.23 -21.76
C LEU A 784 -4.87 -4.85 -20.86
N ASP A 785 -4.63 -4.70 -19.57
CA ASP A 785 -5.65 -4.34 -18.58
C ASP A 785 -5.92 -2.83 -18.47
N GLY A 786 -7.18 -2.42 -18.66
CA GLY A 786 -7.65 -1.03 -18.60
C GLY A 786 -7.69 -0.31 -19.95
N GLU A 787 -8.54 0.71 -20.07
CA GLU A 787 -8.76 1.43 -21.33
C GLU A 787 -7.53 2.27 -21.71
N PHE A 788 -6.95 3.03 -20.76
CA PHE A 788 -5.70 3.76 -20.95
C PHE A 788 -4.56 2.88 -21.51
N VAL A 789 -4.37 1.66 -20.97
CA VAL A 789 -3.32 0.73 -21.42
C VAL A 789 -3.56 0.28 -22.86
N LYS A 790 -4.80 -0.05 -23.23
CA LYS A 790 -5.16 -0.43 -24.60
C LYS A 790 -4.97 0.72 -25.59
N LYS A 791 -5.38 1.94 -25.22
CA LYS A 791 -5.12 3.15 -26.04
C LYS A 791 -3.63 3.41 -26.21
N LEU A 792 -2.85 3.27 -25.15
CA LEU A 792 -1.39 3.44 -25.17
C LEU A 792 -0.72 2.41 -26.10
N PHE A 793 -1.11 1.13 -26.04
CA PHE A 793 -0.56 0.09 -26.92
C PHE A 793 -0.91 0.32 -28.40
N HIS A 794 -2.05 0.97 -28.69
CA HIS A 794 -2.49 1.31 -30.04
C HIS A 794 -2.03 2.71 -30.52
N LYS A 795 -1.19 3.42 -29.75
CA LYS A 795 -0.60 4.70 -30.17
C LYS A 795 0.43 4.48 -31.29
N GLU A 796 0.43 5.41 -32.24
CA GLU A 796 1.31 5.40 -33.41
C GLU A 796 2.80 5.43 -33.01
N ASP A 797 3.59 4.55 -33.63
CA ASP A 797 5.05 4.36 -33.43
C ASP A 797 5.54 4.21 -31.96
N THR A 798 4.73 3.66 -31.06
CA THR A 798 5.13 3.40 -29.65
C THR A 798 5.52 1.97 -29.31
N VAL A 799 5.23 0.98 -30.14
CA VAL A 799 5.46 -0.44 -29.81
C VAL A 799 6.63 -1.03 -30.59
N VAL A 800 7.50 -1.77 -29.90
CA VAL A 800 8.45 -2.70 -30.51
C VAL A 800 7.95 -4.10 -30.24
N LEU A 801 7.58 -4.81 -31.31
CA LEU A 801 7.11 -6.20 -31.25
C LEU A 801 8.26 -7.13 -31.58
N MET A 802 8.38 -8.24 -30.84
CA MET A 802 9.38 -9.27 -31.08
C MET A 802 8.71 -10.63 -31.09
N LEU A 803 8.70 -11.30 -32.25
CA LEU A 803 8.16 -12.64 -32.43
C LEU A 803 9.33 -13.64 -32.46
N ASP A 804 9.45 -14.43 -31.39
CA ASP A 804 10.49 -15.47 -31.29
C ASP A 804 9.97 -16.80 -31.84
N ALA A 805 10.86 -17.55 -32.50
CA ALA A 805 10.66 -18.93 -32.96
C ALA A 805 9.40 -19.14 -33.82
N VAL A 806 9.21 -18.32 -34.87
CA VAL A 806 8.09 -18.50 -35.82
C VAL A 806 8.13 -19.88 -36.48
N ASP A 807 9.34 -20.42 -36.71
CA ASP A 807 9.58 -21.76 -37.24
C ASP A 807 9.17 -22.93 -36.33
N GLU A 808 8.85 -22.66 -35.06
CA GLU A 808 8.38 -23.69 -34.11
C GLU A 808 6.85 -23.81 -34.07
N VAL A 809 6.13 -22.99 -34.86
CA VAL A 809 4.67 -23.12 -35.06
C VAL A 809 4.37 -24.25 -36.04
N SER A 810 3.50 -25.18 -35.66
CA SER A 810 3.02 -26.25 -36.55
C SER A 810 2.41 -25.74 -37.86
N ASP A 811 2.79 -26.37 -38.98
CA ASP A 811 2.34 -26.10 -40.36
C ASP A 811 0.83 -25.86 -40.50
N ILE A 812 0.03 -26.57 -39.70
CA ILE A 812 -1.44 -26.48 -39.65
C ILE A 812 -1.91 -25.04 -39.40
N TYR A 813 -1.13 -24.25 -38.66
CA TYR A 813 -1.40 -22.85 -38.32
C TYR A 813 -0.45 -21.88 -39.01
N MET A 814 0.56 -22.35 -39.76
CA MET A 814 1.58 -21.49 -40.37
C MET A 814 0.96 -20.44 -41.29
N LYS A 815 -0.03 -20.80 -42.12
CA LYS A 815 -0.76 -19.81 -42.93
C LYS A 815 -1.44 -18.73 -42.07
N LEU A 816 -2.10 -19.11 -40.97
CA LEU A 816 -2.75 -18.16 -40.06
C LEU A 816 -1.73 -17.21 -39.42
N VAL A 817 -0.51 -17.68 -39.17
CA VAL A 817 0.61 -16.85 -38.69
C VAL A 817 1.18 -15.95 -39.78
N MET A 818 1.29 -16.40 -41.03
CA MET A 818 1.69 -15.55 -42.17
C MET A 818 0.66 -14.43 -42.44
N ASP A 819 -0.63 -14.77 -42.49
CA ASP A 819 -1.74 -13.81 -42.66
C ASP A 819 -1.70 -12.77 -41.51
N MET A 820 -1.51 -13.23 -40.26
CA MET A 820 -1.38 -12.39 -39.06
C MET A 820 -0.14 -11.46 -39.09
N ILE A 821 1.04 -11.98 -39.46
CA ILE A 821 2.27 -11.18 -39.56
C ILE A 821 2.13 -10.10 -40.66
N SER A 822 1.43 -10.43 -41.76
CA SER A 822 1.07 -9.47 -42.80
C SER A 822 0.11 -8.39 -42.28
N ASP A 823 -0.91 -8.75 -41.49
CA ASP A 823 -1.76 -7.77 -40.79
C ASP A 823 -0.93 -6.83 -39.90
N PHE A 824 0.04 -7.35 -39.12
CA PHE A 824 0.88 -6.56 -38.22
C PHE A 824 1.73 -5.52 -38.99
N LYS A 825 2.22 -5.87 -40.18
CA LYS A 825 2.92 -4.96 -41.11
C LYS A 825 2.07 -3.74 -41.52
N THR A 826 0.73 -3.84 -41.48
CA THR A 826 -0.18 -2.74 -41.82
C THR A 826 -0.60 -1.86 -40.64
N GLN A 827 -0.53 -2.36 -39.41
CA GLN A 827 -0.91 -1.59 -38.21
C GLN A 827 0.03 -0.39 -38.00
N LYS A 828 -0.41 0.65 -37.29
CA LYS A 828 0.34 1.92 -37.12
C LYS A 828 1.11 2.06 -35.80
N ASN A 829 0.89 1.18 -34.84
CA ASN A 829 1.49 1.24 -33.51
C ASN A 829 2.91 0.67 -33.43
N PHE A 830 3.28 -0.27 -34.31
CA PHE A 830 4.60 -0.88 -34.32
C PHE A 830 5.65 0.05 -34.94
N LYS A 831 6.55 0.59 -34.11
CA LYS A 831 7.75 1.28 -34.59
C LYS A 831 8.68 0.30 -35.33
N ASN A 832 8.92 -0.87 -34.74
CA ASN A 832 9.70 -1.96 -35.33
C ASN A 832 9.09 -3.33 -34.95
N ILE A 833 9.24 -4.31 -35.84
CA ILE A 833 8.86 -5.72 -35.61
C ILE A 833 10.08 -6.60 -35.86
N PHE A 834 10.58 -7.27 -34.82
CA PHE A 834 11.64 -8.27 -34.95
C PHE A 834 11.02 -9.67 -35.05
N ILE A 835 11.56 -10.52 -35.91
CA ILE A 835 11.05 -11.88 -36.17
C ILE A 835 12.25 -12.84 -36.23
N THR A 836 12.24 -13.94 -35.49
CA THR A 836 13.27 -15.00 -35.60
C THR A 836 12.72 -16.26 -36.28
N THR A 837 13.55 -16.90 -37.11
CA THR A 837 13.18 -18.11 -37.88
C THR A 837 14.36 -19.07 -38.14
N ARG A 838 14.09 -20.26 -38.71
CA ARG A 838 15.10 -21.20 -39.25
C ARG A 838 15.12 -21.10 -40.80
N PRO A 839 16.25 -21.41 -41.48
CA PRO A 839 16.42 -21.19 -42.93
C PRO A 839 15.34 -21.80 -43.84
N HIS A 840 14.69 -22.90 -43.44
CA HIS A 840 13.66 -23.56 -44.25
C HIS A 840 12.40 -22.70 -44.47
N LEU A 841 12.09 -21.78 -43.53
CA LEU A 841 10.93 -20.88 -43.59
C LEU A 841 11.36 -19.44 -43.99
N CYS A 842 12.67 -19.22 -44.21
CA CYS A 842 13.23 -17.90 -44.47
C CYS A 842 12.69 -17.29 -45.76
N LEU A 843 12.75 -18.03 -46.87
CA LEU A 843 12.35 -17.54 -48.19
C LEU A 843 10.86 -17.15 -48.24
N ASP A 844 9.99 -17.93 -47.60
CA ASP A 844 8.56 -17.64 -47.49
C ASP A 844 8.31 -16.37 -46.67
N LEU A 845 9.04 -16.19 -45.56
CA LEU A 845 8.98 -14.97 -44.76
C LEU A 845 9.55 -13.75 -45.50
N GLU A 846 10.66 -13.90 -46.23
CA GLU A 846 11.27 -12.82 -47.02
C GLU A 846 10.32 -12.33 -48.14
N ASP A 847 9.59 -13.23 -48.81
CA ASP A 847 8.59 -12.85 -49.82
C ASP A 847 7.33 -12.22 -49.20
N VAL A 848 6.76 -12.80 -48.13
CA VAL A 848 5.58 -12.22 -47.45
C VAL A 848 5.90 -10.84 -46.84
N LEU A 849 7.09 -10.71 -46.24
CA LEU A 849 7.52 -9.48 -45.57
C LEU A 849 8.13 -8.47 -46.53
N GLN A 850 8.60 -8.88 -47.72
CA GLN A 850 9.37 -8.05 -48.67
C GLN A 850 10.59 -7.39 -47.98
N VAL A 851 11.33 -8.17 -47.20
CA VAL A 851 12.61 -7.80 -46.54
C VAL A 851 13.62 -8.93 -46.71
N THR A 852 14.92 -8.64 -46.56
CA THR A 852 15.98 -9.65 -46.53
C THR A 852 16.38 -9.98 -45.09
N ALA A 853 16.61 -11.25 -44.77
CA ALA A 853 16.99 -11.68 -43.44
C ALA A 853 18.43 -11.29 -43.03
N PHE A 854 18.64 -11.22 -41.71
CA PHE A 854 19.95 -11.20 -41.06
C PHE A 854 20.37 -12.61 -40.61
N GLU A 855 21.57 -13.02 -40.98
CA GLU A 855 22.28 -14.18 -40.44
C GLU A 855 23.07 -13.78 -39.17
N LEU A 856 23.41 -14.72 -38.28
CA LEU A 856 24.28 -14.46 -37.13
C LEU A 856 25.69 -15.01 -37.40
N GLU A 857 26.74 -14.19 -37.29
CA GLU A 857 28.10 -14.71 -37.46
C GLU A 857 28.41 -15.76 -36.36
N PRO A 858 29.06 -16.89 -36.69
CA PRO A 858 29.58 -17.81 -35.67
C PRO A 858 30.52 -17.10 -34.69
N PHE A 859 30.59 -17.58 -33.44
CA PHE A 859 31.59 -17.08 -32.49
C PHE A 859 33.01 -17.31 -33.04
N THR A 860 33.82 -16.25 -33.12
CA THR A 860 35.25 -16.38 -33.40
C THR A 860 35.95 -17.07 -32.23
N LYS A 861 37.20 -17.56 -32.43
CA LYS A 861 37.99 -18.14 -31.32
C LYS A 861 38.09 -17.23 -30.10
N GLU A 862 38.22 -15.92 -30.30
CA GLU A 862 38.29 -14.96 -29.21
C GLU A 862 36.92 -14.79 -28.51
N ASP A 863 35.81 -14.85 -29.25
CA ASP A 863 34.45 -14.85 -28.67
C ASP A 863 34.21 -16.11 -27.82
N GLN A 864 34.63 -17.29 -28.32
CA GLN A 864 34.55 -18.57 -27.61
C GLN A 864 35.35 -18.52 -26.29
N VAL A 865 36.61 -18.07 -26.36
CA VAL A 865 37.50 -17.89 -25.20
C VAL A 865 36.89 -16.94 -24.17
N ASN A 866 36.35 -15.79 -24.63
CA ASN A 866 35.72 -14.82 -23.72
C ASN A 866 34.40 -15.32 -23.14
N PHE A 867 33.59 -16.06 -23.89
CA PHE A 867 32.37 -16.70 -23.37
C PHE A 867 32.72 -17.68 -22.25
N LEU A 868 33.64 -18.62 -22.51
CA LEU A 868 34.08 -19.62 -21.53
C LEU A 868 34.66 -18.97 -20.27
N ALA A 869 35.58 -18.02 -20.43
CA ALA A 869 36.22 -17.33 -19.31
C ALA A 869 35.23 -16.53 -18.46
N LYS A 870 34.26 -15.82 -19.08
CA LYS A 870 33.20 -15.13 -18.33
C LYS A 870 32.26 -16.12 -17.64
N TYR A 871 31.81 -17.17 -18.34
CA TYR A 871 30.87 -18.17 -17.82
C TYR A 871 31.41 -18.85 -16.56
N TRP A 872 32.65 -19.35 -16.60
CA TRP A 872 33.29 -19.93 -15.42
C TRP A 872 33.61 -18.87 -14.35
N THR A 873 33.95 -17.64 -14.73
CA THR A 873 34.13 -16.54 -13.76
C THR A 873 32.88 -16.30 -12.92
N GLU A 874 31.69 -16.36 -13.52
CA GLU A 874 30.43 -16.22 -12.78
C GLU A 874 30.05 -17.52 -12.06
N LYS A 875 29.93 -18.65 -12.77
CA LYS A 875 29.40 -19.91 -12.19
C LYS A 875 30.34 -20.55 -11.15
N LEU A 876 31.65 -20.23 -11.15
CA LEU A 876 32.61 -20.59 -10.10
C LEU A 876 32.89 -19.43 -9.11
N VAL A 877 32.20 -18.29 -9.24
CA VAL A 877 32.27 -17.10 -8.37
C VAL A 877 33.71 -16.55 -8.21
N ILE A 878 34.44 -16.47 -9.33
CA ILE A 878 35.86 -16.08 -9.35
C ILE A 878 36.00 -14.56 -9.18
N ARG A 879 36.32 -14.14 -7.95
CA ARG A 879 36.57 -12.73 -7.60
C ARG A 879 38.04 -12.31 -7.68
N ASP A 880 38.97 -13.27 -7.69
CA ASP A 880 40.41 -13.04 -7.71
C ASP A 880 40.96 -12.82 -9.14
N GLU A 881 41.83 -11.82 -9.32
CA GLU A 881 42.35 -11.43 -10.63
C GLU A 881 43.37 -12.43 -11.21
N ALA A 882 44.19 -13.07 -10.37
CA ALA A 882 45.14 -14.08 -10.83
C ALA A 882 44.39 -15.35 -11.27
N LYS A 883 43.34 -15.74 -10.55
CA LYS A 883 42.43 -16.82 -10.95
C LYS A 883 41.65 -16.48 -12.22
N ARG A 884 41.21 -15.23 -12.42
CA ARG A 884 40.62 -14.79 -13.72
C ARG A 884 41.62 -14.94 -14.89
N LYS A 885 42.90 -14.61 -14.68
CA LYS A 885 43.94 -14.81 -15.71
C LYS A 885 44.20 -16.30 -15.98
N ARG A 886 44.23 -17.17 -14.95
CA ARG A 886 44.28 -18.63 -15.12
C ARG A 886 43.04 -19.18 -15.83
N CYS A 887 41.85 -18.64 -15.56
CA CYS A 887 40.59 -19.01 -16.23
C CYS A 887 40.63 -18.69 -17.73
N LEU A 888 41.12 -17.48 -18.09
CA LEU A 888 41.32 -17.09 -19.49
C LEU A 888 42.39 -17.94 -20.19
N LEU A 889 43.46 -18.32 -19.49
CA LEU A 889 44.48 -19.24 -20.01
C LEU A 889 43.90 -20.63 -20.28
N PHE A 890 43.12 -21.18 -19.34
CA PHE A 890 42.41 -22.45 -19.53
C PHE A 890 41.45 -22.41 -20.72
N ALA A 891 40.70 -21.32 -20.88
CA ALA A 891 39.80 -21.12 -22.01
C ALA A 891 40.55 -21.11 -23.36
N ARG A 892 41.70 -20.42 -23.45
CA ARG A 892 42.54 -20.42 -24.66
C ARG A 892 43.08 -21.80 -24.99
N ILE A 893 43.69 -22.47 -24.02
CA ILE A 893 44.28 -23.80 -24.21
C ILE A 893 43.21 -24.81 -24.61
N LEU A 894 42.01 -24.78 -24.00
CA LEU A 894 40.89 -25.65 -24.39
C LEU A 894 40.44 -25.40 -25.84
N ILE A 895 40.26 -24.14 -26.26
CA ILE A 895 39.83 -23.83 -27.64
C ILE A 895 40.90 -24.20 -28.67
N ASP A 896 42.18 -23.97 -28.39
CA ASP A 896 43.26 -24.37 -29.29
C ASP A 896 43.52 -25.88 -29.31
N GLU A 897 43.12 -26.62 -28.27
CA GLU A 897 43.13 -28.08 -28.21
C GLU A 897 41.92 -28.67 -28.97
N MET A 898 40.70 -28.16 -28.73
CA MET A 898 39.50 -28.50 -29.52
C MET A 898 39.72 -28.30 -31.02
N SER A 899 40.39 -27.20 -31.40
CA SER A 899 40.77 -26.87 -32.79
C SER A 899 41.75 -27.86 -33.44
N ARG A 900 42.37 -28.75 -32.65
CA ARG A 900 43.30 -29.78 -33.11
C ARG A 900 42.70 -31.19 -33.08
N TRP A 901 41.62 -31.41 -32.33
CA TRP A 901 40.88 -32.67 -32.36
C TRP A 901 39.88 -32.75 -33.52
N ILE A 902 39.35 -31.60 -33.96
CA ILE A 902 38.42 -31.50 -35.09
C ILE A 902 39.22 -31.03 -36.32
N ASN A 903 39.49 -31.94 -37.25
CA ASN A 903 40.19 -31.62 -38.51
C ASN A 903 39.25 -30.85 -39.45
N GLU A 904 39.21 -29.53 -39.33
CA GLU A 904 38.34 -28.63 -40.10
C GLU A 904 38.79 -28.47 -41.57
N THR A 905 38.47 -29.45 -42.41
CA THR A 905 38.52 -29.33 -43.89
C THR A 905 37.20 -28.87 -44.52
N SER A 906 36.11 -28.82 -43.75
CA SER A 906 34.82 -28.24 -44.17
C SER A 906 34.55 -26.92 -43.45
N THR A 907 33.86 -25.99 -44.11
CA THR A 907 33.83 -24.55 -43.78
C THR A 907 32.88 -24.15 -42.64
N LYS A 908 32.70 -25.02 -41.62
CA LYS A 908 31.82 -24.76 -40.46
C LYS A 908 32.55 -25.08 -39.16
N THR A 909 33.18 -24.05 -38.58
CA THR A 909 33.89 -24.15 -37.30
C THR A 909 32.97 -24.65 -36.20
N PHE A 910 33.24 -25.83 -35.63
CA PHE A 910 32.31 -26.50 -34.70
C PHE A 910 32.03 -25.62 -33.46
N ALA A 911 33.09 -25.18 -32.78
CA ALA A 911 32.97 -24.32 -31.60
C ALA A 911 32.39 -22.93 -31.88
N GLY A 912 32.16 -22.58 -33.15
CA GLY A 912 31.50 -21.33 -33.57
C GLY A 912 30.00 -21.27 -33.27
N ILE A 913 29.34 -22.39 -32.97
CA ILE A 913 27.94 -22.39 -32.53
C ILE A 913 27.87 -22.08 -31.02
N PRO A 914 27.22 -20.98 -30.58
CA PRO A 914 27.17 -20.57 -29.17
C PRO A 914 26.68 -21.64 -28.20
N LEU A 915 25.69 -22.45 -28.60
CA LEU A 915 25.21 -23.57 -27.77
C LEU A 915 26.29 -24.64 -27.55
N GLN A 916 27.12 -24.92 -28.55
CA GLN A 916 28.22 -25.89 -28.43
C GLN A 916 29.38 -25.31 -27.59
N THR A 917 29.61 -23.99 -27.64
CA THR A 917 30.48 -23.30 -26.66
C THR A 917 29.92 -23.41 -25.24
N LYS A 918 28.60 -23.31 -25.03
CA LYS A 918 27.97 -23.54 -23.72
C LYS A 918 28.08 -25.00 -23.26
N MET A 919 27.98 -25.98 -24.17
CA MET A 919 28.23 -27.38 -23.83
C MET A 919 29.66 -27.61 -23.31
N LEU A 920 30.67 -27.04 -23.98
CA LEU A 920 32.06 -27.04 -23.50
C LEU A 920 32.20 -26.36 -22.13
N ALA A 921 31.50 -25.25 -21.92
CA ALA A 921 31.48 -24.55 -20.64
C ALA A 921 30.94 -25.44 -19.50
N GLU A 922 29.86 -26.17 -19.72
CA GLU A 922 29.24 -27.06 -18.72
C GLU A 922 30.10 -28.31 -18.44
N VAL A 923 30.72 -28.92 -19.45
CA VAL A 923 31.59 -30.10 -19.30
C VAL A 923 32.84 -29.77 -18.49
N PHE A 924 33.57 -28.73 -18.91
CA PHE A 924 34.88 -28.39 -18.35
C PHE A 924 34.81 -27.43 -17.13
N GLN A 925 33.63 -27.20 -16.54
CA GLN A 925 33.47 -26.34 -15.35
C GLN A 925 34.18 -26.91 -14.11
N GLU A 926 33.86 -28.14 -13.75
CA GLU A 926 34.34 -28.83 -12.54
C GLU A 926 34.19 -30.35 -12.67
N ARG A 927 35.04 -31.13 -12.01
CA ARG A 927 34.92 -32.60 -12.02
C ARG A 927 33.80 -33.07 -11.07
N THR A 928 32.88 -33.88 -11.59
CA THR A 928 31.90 -34.62 -10.80
C THR A 928 32.49 -35.96 -10.31
N GLN A 929 32.16 -36.39 -9.09
CA GLN A 929 33.05 -37.24 -8.28
C GLN A 929 32.97 -38.76 -8.53
N MET A 930 32.08 -39.27 -9.39
CA MET A 930 31.61 -40.66 -9.29
C MET A 930 32.44 -41.74 -9.99
N HIS A 931 33.26 -41.43 -10.99
CA HIS A 931 34.09 -42.45 -11.68
C HIS A 931 35.58 -42.08 -11.63
N GLY A 932 36.30 -42.80 -10.76
CA GLY A 932 37.75 -42.74 -10.65
C GLY A 932 38.42 -43.85 -11.45
N ASP A 933 38.96 -43.49 -12.61
CA ASP A 933 40.09 -44.22 -13.21
C ASP A 933 41.32 -43.31 -13.11
N GLU A 934 42.35 -43.76 -12.39
CA GLU A 934 43.56 -42.97 -12.13
C GLU A 934 44.40 -42.75 -13.39
N THR A 935 44.18 -43.53 -14.46
CA THR A 935 45.01 -43.54 -15.67
C THR A 935 44.73 -42.39 -16.65
N ASN A 936 43.54 -41.77 -16.62
CA ASN A 936 43.11 -40.76 -17.60
C ASN A 936 42.71 -39.41 -16.95
N CYS A 937 43.48 -39.00 -15.94
CA CYS A 937 43.11 -37.93 -15.01
C CYS A 937 43.30 -36.50 -15.59
N TRP A 938 42.30 -35.98 -16.31
CA TRP A 938 42.28 -34.61 -16.87
C TRP A 938 41.64 -33.58 -15.93
N GLU A 939 42.03 -32.30 -16.05
CA GLU A 939 41.62 -31.18 -15.18
C GLU A 939 40.49 -30.35 -15.81
N SER A 940 39.40 -30.17 -15.06
CA SER A 940 38.41 -29.12 -15.34
C SER A 940 38.88 -27.76 -14.79
N CYS A 941 38.17 -26.69 -15.16
CA CYS A 941 38.57 -25.32 -14.87
C CYS A 941 38.74 -25.06 -13.37
N LYS A 942 37.79 -25.48 -12.53
CA LYS A 942 37.84 -25.34 -11.07
C LYS A 942 39.08 -25.98 -10.43
N GLU A 943 39.48 -27.13 -10.94
CA GLU A 943 40.64 -27.90 -10.49
C GLU A 943 41.94 -27.21 -10.92
N PHE A 944 42.06 -26.78 -12.18
CA PHE A 944 43.22 -26.00 -12.66
C PHE A 944 43.35 -24.63 -11.98
N LEU A 945 42.23 -24.00 -11.62
CA LEU A 945 42.18 -22.78 -10.80
C LEU A 945 42.62 -23.00 -9.34
N SER A 946 42.89 -24.25 -8.95
CA SER A 946 43.28 -24.66 -7.61
C SER A 946 44.59 -25.47 -7.59
N SER A 947 45.25 -25.66 -8.74
CA SER A 947 46.56 -26.32 -8.85
C SER A 947 47.68 -25.32 -9.16
N ASP A 948 48.90 -25.64 -8.75
CA ASP A 948 50.10 -24.80 -8.97
C ASP A 948 50.74 -24.99 -10.36
N LYS A 949 50.10 -25.73 -11.27
CA LYS A 949 50.60 -26.00 -12.63
C LYS A 949 50.55 -24.76 -13.51
N GLU A 950 51.47 -24.66 -14.47
CA GLU A 950 51.44 -23.60 -15.48
C GLU A 950 50.38 -23.85 -16.57
N GLU A 951 50.20 -25.10 -17.01
CA GLU A 951 49.23 -25.52 -18.03
C GLU A 951 48.27 -26.62 -17.49
N PRO A 952 47.01 -26.69 -17.98
CA PRO A 952 46.06 -27.73 -17.58
C PRO A 952 46.28 -29.04 -18.33
N HIS A 953 46.13 -30.17 -17.64
CA HIS A 953 46.10 -31.48 -18.30
C HIS A 953 44.72 -31.75 -18.91
N LEU A 954 44.56 -31.57 -20.22
CA LEU A 954 43.33 -31.87 -20.97
C LEU A 954 43.28 -33.35 -21.42
N PRO A 955 42.08 -33.92 -21.72
CA PRO A 955 41.96 -35.30 -22.18
C PRO A 955 42.63 -35.52 -23.55
N LYS A 956 43.08 -36.75 -23.83
CA LYS A 956 43.87 -37.05 -25.03
C LYS A 956 43.00 -37.56 -26.18
N MET A 957 42.77 -36.67 -27.15
CA MET A 957 41.95 -36.84 -28.37
C MET A 957 40.46 -37.09 -28.10
N ALA A 958 39.62 -36.10 -28.42
CA ALA A 958 38.16 -36.28 -28.46
C ALA A 958 37.60 -35.81 -29.82
N ASN A 959 37.14 -36.76 -30.63
CA ASN A 959 36.34 -36.44 -31.82
C ASN A 959 34.97 -35.86 -31.41
N LEU A 960 34.17 -35.43 -32.39
CA LEU A 960 32.82 -34.89 -32.16
C LEU A 960 31.99 -35.78 -31.23
N SER A 961 31.99 -37.09 -31.48
CA SER A 961 31.23 -38.09 -30.73
C SER A 961 31.61 -38.14 -29.24
N GLN A 962 32.90 -38.10 -28.91
CA GLN A 962 33.37 -38.11 -27.52
C GLN A 962 32.96 -36.86 -26.72
N LEU A 963 32.83 -35.69 -27.36
CA LEU A 963 32.32 -34.51 -26.66
C LEU A 963 30.83 -34.65 -26.31
N TYR A 964 30.04 -35.33 -27.15
CA TYR A 964 28.65 -35.63 -26.85
C TYR A 964 28.54 -36.70 -25.76
N GLU A 965 29.41 -37.70 -25.74
CA GLU A 965 29.56 -38.65 -24.62
C GLU A 965 29.86 -37.92 -23.30
N LEU A 966 30.91 -37.07 -23.26
CA LEU A 966 31.27 -36.27 -22.06
C LEU A 966 30.14 -35.34 -21.58
N PHE A 967 29.36 -34.75 -22.50
CA PHE A 967 28.20 -33.93 -22.12
C PHE A 967 27.05 -34.77 -21.56
N LEU A 968 26.77 -35.95 -22.14
CA LEU A 968 25.76 -36.87 -21.63
C LEU A 968 26.16 -37.44 -20.26
N GLU A 969 27.44 -37.76 -20.04
CA GLU A 969 28.00 -38.10 -18.73
C GLU A 969 27.82 -36.93 -17.73
N LYS A 970 28.11 -35.70 -18.14
CA LYS A 970 27.91 -34.52 -17.28
C LYS A 970 26.44 -34.32 -16.92
N LYS A 971 25.50 -34.58 -17.85
CA LYS A 971 24.05 -34.56 -17.56
C LYS A 971 23.63 -35.71 -16.65
N ARG A 972 24.15 -36.92 -16.83
CA ARG A 972 23.95 -38.08 -15.94
C ARG A 972 24.34 -37.72 -14.49
N ASP A 973 25.53 -37.18 -14.28
CA ASP A 973 25.99 -36.79 -12.94
C ASP A 973 25.09 -35.72 -12.30
N ILE A 974 24.68 -34.71 -13.08
CA ILE A 974 23.78 -33.64 -12.60
C ILE A 974 22.39 -34.20 -12.26
N PHE A 975 21.87 -35.14 -13.06
CA PHE A 975 20.58 -35.81 -12.86
C PHE A 975 20.59 -36.65 -11.56
N LEU A 976 21.62 -37.48 -11.38
CA LEU A 976 21.80 -38.29 -10.17
C LEU A 976 21.94 -37.41 -8.92
N THR A 977 22.78 -36.38 -8.96
CA THR A 977 23.03 -35.46 -7.83
C THR A 977 21.77 -34.68 -7.43
N LYS A 978 21.00 -34.19 -8.40
CA LYS A 978 19.73 -33.48 -8.14
C LYS A 978 18.62 -34.42 -7.67
N GLY A 979 18.63 -35.68 -8.10
CA GLY A 979 17.69 -36.70 -7.62
C GLY A 979 17.85 -36.98 -6.12
N GLN A 980 19.08 -37.13 -5.65
CA GLN A 980 19.39 -37.44 -4.24
C GLN A 980 19.02 -36.32 -3.26
N THR A 981 19.00 -35.06 -3.70
CA THR A 981 18.66 -33.90 -2.85
C THR A 981 17.16 -33.64 -2.72
N ALA A 982 16.31 -34.33 -3.51
CA ALA A 982 14.87 -34.04 -3.63
C ALA A 982 13.98 -34.74 -2.57
N GLY A 983 14.46 -34.91 -1.34
CA GLY A 983 13.67 -35.31 -0.16
C GLY A 983 13.20 -36.78 -0.08
N ASN A 984 13.02 -37.46 -1.23
CA ASN A 984 12.69 -38.88 -1.30
C ASN A 984 13.97 -39.71 -1.52
N ALA A 985 14.16 -40.76 -0.71
CA ALA A 985 15.31 -41.66 -0.81
C ALA A 985 15.19 -42.64 -1.99
N ILE A 986 15.29 -42.11 -3.21
CA ILE A 986 15.49 -42.90 -4.43
C ILE A 986 16.91 -43.48 -4.37
N THR A 987 17.05 -44.80 -4.55
CA THR A 987 18.39 -45.43 -4.59
C THR A 987 19.11 -45.06 -5.88
N GLU A 988 20.45 -45.08 -5.87
CA GLU A 988 21.26 -44.78 -7.05
C GLU A 988 20.88 -45.64 -8.26
N GLN A 989 20.60 -46.93 -8.03
CA GLN A 989 20.07 -47.84 -9.06
C GLN A 989 18.76 -47.34 -9.66
N MET A 990 17.75 -47.00 -8.84
CA MET A 990 16.46 -46.49 -9.33
C MET A 990 16.60 -45.17 -10.10
N ALA A 991 17.62 -44.36 -9.80
CA ALA A 991 17.93 -43.14 -10.54
C ALA A 991 18.64 -43.42 -11.88
N LEU A 992 19.48 -44.45 -11.94
CA LEU A 992 20.07 -44.95 -13.19
C LEU A 992 19.01 -45.59 -14.10
N ASP A 993 18.12 -46.43 -13.55
CA ASP A 993 17.01 -47.05 -14.26
C ASP A 993 16.11 -45.97 -14.91
N LYS A 994 15.78 -44.92 -14.15
CA LYS A 994 14.99 -43.76 -14.62
C LYS A 994 15.72 -42.89 -15.64
N LEU A 995 17.06 -42.85 -15.62
CA LEU A 995 17.83 -42.17 -16.65
C LEU A 995 17.83 -42.96 -17.97
N GLU A 996 17.89 -44.29 -17.92
CA GLU A 996 17.82 -45.10 -19.13
C GLU A 996 16.40 -45.09 -19.75
N GLU A 997 15.34 -45.02 -18.94
CA GLU A 997 13.98 -44.69 -19.44
C GLU A 997 13.94 -43.33 -20.17
N CYS A 998 14.75 -42.35 -19.74
CA CYS A 998 14.88 -41.08 -20.47
C CYS A 998 15.69 -41.25 -21.78
N HIS A 999 16.71 -42.11 -21.81
CA HIS A 999 17.41 -42.45 -23.05
C HIS A 999 16.53 -43.25 -24.03
N GLU A 1000 15.64 -44.13 -23.55
CA GLU A 1000 14.60 -44.75 -24.39
C GLU A 1000 13.68 -43.70 -25.02
N TYR A 1001 13.22 -42.71 -24.24
CA TYR A 1001 12.45 -41.58 -24.75
C TYR A 1001 13.23 -40.78 -25.81
N HIS A 1002 14.49 -40.42 -25.53
CA HIS A 1002 15.34 -39.69 -26.48
C HIS A 1002 15.56 -40.48 -27.78
N ARG A 1003 15.82 -41.80 -27.70
CA ARG A 1003 15.96 -42.66 -28.89
C ARG A 1003 14.68 -42.71 -29.72
N ALA A 1004 13.52 -42.88 -29.10
CA ALA A 1004 12.24 -42.87 -29.80
C ALA A 1004 11.95 -41.52 -30.48
N LEU A 1005 12.24 -40.41 -29.79
CA LEU A 1005 12.11 -39.06 -30.34
C LEU A 1005 13.11 -38.79 -31.48
N ALA A 1006 14.34 -39.29 -31.38
CA ALA A 1006 15.36 -39.16 -32.42
C ALA A 1006 14.96 -39.85 -33.73
N ILE A 1007 14.35 -41.05 -33.64
CA ILE A 1007 13.75 -41.72 -34.80
C ILE A 1007 12.64 -40.84 -35.40
N GLN A 1008 11.77 -40.26 -34.58
CA GLN A 1008 10.68 -39.38 -35.04
C GLN A 1008 11.18 -38.08 -35.71
N ILE A 1009 12.31 -37.52 -35.28
CA ILE A 1009 12.82 -36.23 -35.79
C ILE A 1009 13.77 -36.39 -37.00
N ILE A 1010 14.64 -37.41 -37.00
CA ILE A 1010 15.68 -37.60 -38.02
C ILE A 1010 15.28 -38.64 -39.08
N LEU A 1011 14.46 -39.64 -38.72
CA LEU A 1011 14.20 -40.81 -39.57
C LEU A 1011 12.72 -40.94 -40.03
N TYR A 1012 11.87 -39.93 -39.76
CA TYR A 1012 10.42 -40.03 -39.98
C TYR A 1012 9.81 -38.88 -40.81
N TYR A 1013 10.48 -38.37 -41.84
CA TYR A 1013 9.80 -37.89 -43.07
C TYR A 1013 10.79 -37.67 -44.23
N PRO A 1014 10.51 -38.07 -45.50
CA PRO A 1014 9.42 -38.91 -46.01
C PRO A 1014 9.92 -40.26 -46.57
N LYS A 1015 10.78 -40.99 -45.84
CA LYS A 1015 11.22 -42.39 -46.09
C LYS A 1015 11.84 -42.97 -44.79
N PRO A 1016 11.78 -44.28 -44.51
CA PRO A 1016 10.76 -45.27 -44.90
C PRO A 1016 10.13 -45.98 -43.67
N SER A 1017 8.95 -46.57 -43.83
CA SER A 1017 8.01 -46.85 -42.73
C SER A 1017 8.38 -47.94 -41.70
N TYR A 1018 9.35 -48.82 -41.98
CA TYR A 1018 9.52 -50.08 -41.24
C TYR A 1018 10.36 -49.97 -39.95
N MET A 1019 11.24 -48.95 -39.79
CA MET A 1019 11.98 -48.79 -38.51
C MET A 1019 11.02 -48.56 -37.34
N VAL A 1020 9.82 -48.04 -37.60
CA VAL A 1020 8.75 -47.84 -36.61
C VAL A 1020 8.07 -49.17 -36.21
N GLU A 1021 8.28 -50.28 -36.93
CA GLU A 1021 7.66 -51.59 -36.63
C GLU A 1021 8.45 -52.46 -35.62
N ARG A 1022 9.65 -52.04 -35.17
CA ARG A 1022 10.44 -52.76 -34.15
C ARG A 1022 10.61 -52.08 -32.78
N PHE A 1023 9.95 -50.93 -32.56
CA PHE A 1023 9.72 -50.24 -31.20
C PHE A 1023 7.40 -50.74 -29.32
N ARG A 1024 6.31 -51.61 -29.45
CA ARG A 1024 5.42 -52.11 -28.37
C ARG A 1024 6.11 -53.29 -27.70
N LYS A 1025 6.06 -53.31 -26.37
CA LYS A 1025 5.87 -54.58 -25.67
C LYS A 1025 4.45 -55.08 -25.93
N ASN A 1026 4.29 -56.35 -26.23
CA ASN A 1026 2.99 -57.01 -26.27
C ASN A 1026 3.16 -58.36 -25.58
N ASP A 1027 2.66 -58.48 -24.36
CA ASP A 1027 2.99 -59.60 -23.47
C ASP A 1027 2.39 -60.93 -23.95
N SER A 1028 3.26 -61.89 -24.32
CA SER A 1028 3.16 -63.28 -23.84
C SER A 1028 4.39 -64.11 -24.25
N GLU A 1029 5.21 -64.47 -23.25
CA GLU A 1029 6.02 -65.70 -23.22
C GLU A 1029 6.98 -66.03 -24.40
N THR A 1030 7.62 -65.04 -25.02
CA THR A 1030 8.97 -65.17 -25.66
C THR A 1030 9.57 -63.78 -25.92
N PRO A 1031 10.91 -63.61 -25.97
CA PRO A 1031 11.53 -62.30 -26.12
C PRO A 1031 11.36 -61.74 -27.53
N SER A 1032 10.21 -61.11 -27.77
CA SER A 1032 9.86 -60.49 -29.05
C SER A 1032 9.12 -59.17 -28.80
N ILE A 1033 9.79 -58.06 -29.12
CA ILE A 1033 9.26 -56.70 -28.98
C ILE A 1033 8.87 -56.24 -30.39
N SER A 1034 7.63 -55.78 -30.59
CA SER A 1034 7.01 -55.70 -31.92
C SER A 1034 6.05 -54.51 -31.98
N PHE A 1035 6.24 -53.54 -32.86
CA PHE A 1035 5.64 -52.22 -32.66
C PHE A 1035 4.29 -51.98 -33.35
N LYS A 1036 3.78 -50.79 -33.06
CA LYS A 1036 2.72 -50.03 -33.68
C LYS A 1036 3.30 -48.61 -33.77
N ALA A 1037 2.78 -47.79 -34.67
CA ALA A 1037 2.79 -46.35 -34.43
C ALA A 1037 1.91 -46.07 -33.20
N VAL A 1038 2.56 -46.01 -32.03
CA VAL A 1038 2.03 -45.54 -30.76
C VAL A 1038 2.54 -44.11 -30.59
N SER A 1039 1.74 -43.19 -30.06
CA SER A 1039 2.25 -41.85 -29.76
C SER A 1039 3.28 -41.94 -28.62
N LEU A 1040 4.29 -41.07 -28.61
CA LEU A 1040 5.16 -40.90 -27.44
C LEU A 1040 4.32 -40.68 -26.16
N ALA A 1041 3.15 -40.03 -26.30
CA ALA A 1041 2.19 -39.77 -25.22
C ALA A 1041 1.44 -41.02 -24.69
N ASP A 1042 1.33 -42.12 -25.46
CA ASP A 1042 0.74 -43.37 -24.95
C ASP A 1042 1.81 -44.33 -24.38
N SER A 1043 3.08 -44.17 -24.78
CA SER A 1043 4.22 -44.93 -24.25
C SER A 1043 4.81 -44.32 -22.97
N PHE A 1044 4.83 -42.99 -22.85
CA PHE A 1044 5.39 -42.28 -21.71
C PHE A 1044 4.39 -41.24 -21.18
N PRO A 1045 3.97 -41.30 -19.90
CA PRO A 1045 3.06 -40.31 -19.33
C PRO A 1045 3.67 -38.91 -19.34
N GLU A 1046 2.86 -37.87 -19.58
CA GLU A 1046 3.29 -36.47 -19.54
C GLU A 1046 4.03 -36.11 -18.23
N SER A 1047 3.56 -36.68 -17.10
CA SER A 1047 4.18 -36.51 -15.79
C SER A 1047 5.56 -37.16 -15.66
N PHE A 1048 5.91 -38.17 -16.47
CA PHE A 1048 7.27 -38.70 -16.57
C PHE A 1048 8.15 -37.74 -17.38
N VAL A 1049 7.64 -37.22 -18.49
CA VAL A 1049 8.35 -36.24 -19.33
C VAL A 1049 8.71 -34.98 -18.52
N GLU A 1050 7.76 -34.44 -17.76
CA GLU A 1050 7.96 -33.26 -16.91
C GLU A 1050 8.87 -33.49 -15.69
N ASN A 1051 8.80 -34.67 -15.05
CA ASN A 1051 9.58 -34.94 -13.83
C ASN A 1051 10.98 -35.51 -14.08
N TYR A 1052 11.24 -36.12 -15.23
CA TYR A 1052 12.52 -36.79 -15.51
C TYR A 1052 13.13 -36.35 -16.84
N VAL A 1053 12.42 -36.47 -17.95
CA VAL A 1053 13.00 -36.23 -19.30
C VAL A 1053 13.53 -34.80 -19.46
N PHE A 1054 12.74 -33.77 -19.12
CA PHE A 1054 13.25 -32.38 -19.15
C PHE A 1054 14.35 -32.13 -18.12
N ARG A 1055 14.41 -32.89 -17.02
CA ARG A 1055 15.48 -32.76 -16.00
C ARG A 1055 16.80 -33.39 -16.43
N ALA A 1056 16.80 -34.30 -17.40
CA ALA A 1056 18.02 -34.79 -18.05
C ALA A 1056 18.70 -33.69 -18.89
N GLY A 1057 17.97 -32.64 -19.31
CA GLY A 1057 18.55 -31.45 -19.94
C GLY A 1057 19.16 -31.71 -21.32
N ILE A 1058 18.57 -32.64 -22.07
CA ILE A 1058 18.93 -33.06 -23.44
C ILE A 1058 17.83 -32.65 -24.44
N VAL A 1059 16.58 -32.61 -23.99
CA VAL A 1059 15.41 -32.17 -24.73
C VAL A 1059 14.66 -31.07 -23.96
N GLN A 1060 13.85 -30.32 -24.69
CA GLN A 1060 13.02 -29.21 -24.21
C GLN A 1060 11.59 -29.33 -24.77
N ARG A 1061 10.60 -28.76 -24.08
CA ARG A 1061 9.24 -28.64 -24.63
C ARG A 1061 9.25 -27.58 -25.74
N VAL A 1062 8.82 -27.96 -26.93
CA VAL A 1062 8.60 -27.09 -28.09
C VAL A 1062 7.10 -27.12 -28.37
N GLY A 1063 6.39 -26.24 -27.66
CA GLY A 1063 4.94 -26.10 -27.74
C GLY A 1063 4.20 -27.23 -27.03
N GLU A 1064 3.52 -28.06 -27.80
CA GLU A 1064 2.98 -29.35 -27.31
C GLU A 1064 3.88 -30.54 -27.63
N ASN A 1065 4.95 -30.34 -28.41
CA ASN A 1065 5.92 -31.38 -28.74
C ASN A 1065 7.13 -31.31 -27.80
N VAL A 1066 8.00 -32.31 -27.91
CA VAL A 1066 9.36 -32.29 -27.33
C VAL A 1066 10.35 -32.28 -28.49
N ASP A 1067 11.38 -31.44 -28.43
CA ASP A 1067 12.49 -31.39 -29.38
C ASP A 1067 13.81 -31.42 -28.60
N PHE A 1068 14.90 -31.80 -29.26
CA PHE A 1068 16.24 -31.73 -28.67
C PHE A 1068 16.70 -30.28 -28.54
N ILE A 1069 17.48 -30.00 -27.48
CA ILE A 1069 18.11 -28.67 -27.33
C ILE A 1069 19.04 -28.33 -28.51
N HIS A 1070 19.53 -29.36 -29.22
CA HIS A 1070 20.19 -29.23 -30.50
C HIS A 1070 19.98 -30.48 -31.37
N ARG A 1071 19.78 -30.30 -32.68
CA ARG A 1071 19.52 -31.39 -33.64
C ARG A 1071 20.58 -32.50 -33.61
N THR A 1072 21.84 -32.18 -33.33
CA THR A 1072 22.92 -33.17 -33.24
C THR A 1072 22.74 -34.19 -32.11
N PHE A 1073 21.97 -33.90 -31.06
CA PHE A 1073 21.59 -34.93 -30.08
C PHE A 1073 20.62 -35.94 -30.70
N ALA A 1074 19.65 -35.48 -31.50
CA ALA A 1074 18.79 -36.37 -32.28
C ALA A 1074 19.62 -37.22 -33.25
N GLU A 1075 20.63 -36.64 -33.90
CA GLU A 1075 21.51 -37.36 -34.84
C GLU A 1075 22.41 -38.38 -34.10
N TYR A 1076 22.89 -38.06 -32.90
CA TYR A 1076 23.62 -38.98 -32.01
C TYR A 1076 22.74 -40.16 -31.56
N PHE A 1077 21.52 -39.89 -31.06
CA PHE A 1077 20.61 -40.96 -30.62
C PHE A 1077 20.07 -41.78 -31.81
N ALA A 1078 19.88 -41.18 -32.99
CA ALA A 1078 19.56 -41.90 -34.22
C ALA A 1078 20.70 -42.85 -34.63
N ALA A 1079 21.96 -42.40 -34.59
CA ALA A 1079 23.12 -43.26 -34.82
C ALA A 1079 23.22 -44.41 -33.79
N GLN A 1080 22.88 -44.15 -32.53
CA GLN A 1080 22.78 -45.19 -31.50
C GLN A 1080 21.67 -46.22 -31.83
N CYS A 1081 20.53 -45.79 -32.37
CA CYS A 1081 19.48 -46.70 -32.83
C CYS A 1081 19.93 -47.60 -33.99
N LEU A 1082 20.70 -47.08 -34.95
CA LEU A 1082 21.25 -47.90 -36.06
C LEU A 1082 22.18 -49.01 -35.54
N LEU A 1083 23.03 -48.68 -34.56
CA LEU A 1083 23.91 -49.64 -33.90
C LEU A 1083 23.12 -50.71 -33.12
N LEU A 1084 22.07 -50.31 -32.39
CA LEU A 1084 21.23 -51.23 -31.63
C LEU A 1084 20.44 -52.20 -32.52
N GLU A 1085 20.04 -51.80 -33.73
CA GLU A 1085 19.44 -52.71 -34.70
C GLU A 1085 20.49 -53.67 -35.29
N LEU A 1086 21.73 -53.22 -35.56
CA LEU A 1086 22.83 -54.10 -35.98
C LEU A 1086 23.19 -55.16 -34.93
N LYS A 1087 23.07 -54.88 -33.63
CA LYS A 1087 23.34 -55.87 -32.57
C LYS A 1087 22.27 -56.96 -32.45
N GLN A 1088 21.12 -56.82 -33.11
CA GLN A 1088 20.12 -57.90 -33.18
C GLN A 1088 20.55 -58.96 -34.20
N SER A 1089 20.20 -60.23 -33.94
CA SER A 1089 20.33 -61.30 -34.94
C SER A 1089 19.28 -61.13 -36.04
N SER A 1090 19.70 -61.26 -37.30
CA SER A 1090 18.84 -61.19 -38.50
C SER A 1090 18.23 -59.79 -38.75
N PRO A 1091 18.97 -58.87 -39.41
CA PRO A 1091 18.43 -57.59 -39.89
C PRO A 1091 17.43 -57.81 -41.03
N SER A 1092 16.47 -56.90 -41.21
CA SER A 1092 15.54 -56.96 -42.35
C SER A 1092 16.16 -56.39 -43.64
N GLU A 1093 15.66 -56.84 -44.80
CA GLU A 1093 16.12 -56.35 -46.11
C GLU A 1093 15.94 -54.83 -46.27
N GLU A 1094 14.86 -54.29 -45.71
CA GLU A 1094 14.55 -52.86 -45.76
C GLU A 1094 15.51 -52.05 -44.87
N PHE A 1095 15.87 -52.56 -43.69
CA PHE A 1095 16.90 -51.94 -42.86
C PHE A 1095 18.29 -52.01 -43.51
N LYS A 1096 18.66 -53.16 -44.11
CA LYS A 1096 19.92 -53.29 -44.88
C LYS A 1096 19.99 -52.27 -46.01
N THR A 1097 18.92 -52.21 -46.82
CA THR A 1097 18.78 -51.25 -47.92
C THR A 1097 18.95 -49.82 -47.42
N PHE A 1098 18.26 -49.43 -46.35
CA PHE A 1098 18.30 -48.06 -45.83
C PHE A 1098 19.64 -47.66 -45.22
N LEU A 1099 20.25 -48.54 -44.41
CA LEU A 1099 21.55 -48.26 -43.79
C LEU A 1099 22.60 -47.98 -44.87
N VAL A 1100 22.58 -48.75 -45.95
CA VAL A 1100 23.50 -48.54 -47.08
C VAL A 1100 23.08 -47.34 -47.92
N GLU A 1101 21.84 -47.30 -48.43
CA GLU A 1101 21.40 -46.34 -49.45
C GLU A 1101 21.08 -44.94 -48.93
N GLN A 1102 20.67 -44.78 -47.67
CA GLN A 1102 20.18 -43.51 -47.14
C GLN A 1102 21.08 -42.96 -46.04
N VAL A 1103 21.67 -43.82 -45.20
CA VAL A 1103 22.68 -43.39 -44.21
C VAL A 1103 24.06 -43.31 -44.87
N LEU A 1104 24.69 -44.45 -45.18
CA LEU A 1104 26.10 -44.47 -45.61
C LEU A 1104 26.39 -43.76 -46.94
N LEU A 1105 25.43 -43.73 -47.87
CA LEU A 1105 25.62 -43.21 -49.24
C LEU A 1105 24.95 -41.85 -49.52
N THR A 1106 24.48 -41.10 -48.51
CA THR A 1106 23.96 -39.73 -48.72
C THR A 1106 24.63 -38.68 -47.85
N GLU A 1107 24.66 -37.44 -48.34
CA GLU A 1107 25.13 -36.29 -47.56
C GLU A 1107 24.09 -35.79 -46.53
N GLU A 1108 22.80 -36.11 -46.72
CA GLU A 1108 21.69 -35.63 -45.87
C GLU A 1108 21.79 -36.11 -44.41
N LEU A 1109 22.40 -37.28 -44.19
CA LEU A 1109 22.61 -37.89 -42.88
C LEU A 1109 24.09 -37.92 -42.44
N ALA A 1110 24.97 -37.12 -43.06
CA ALA A 1110 26.43 -37.15 -42.81
C ALA A 1110 26.83 -37.03 -41.31
N VAL A 1111 26.07 -36.28 -40.50
CA VAL A 1111 26.32 -36.17 -39.05
C VAL A 1111 25.96 -37.46 -38.30
N VAL A 1112 24.88 -38.14 -38.71
CA VAL A 1112 24.54 -39.48 -38.21
C VAL A 1112 25.66 -40.47 -38.55
N CYS A 1113 26.22 -40.39 -39.76
CA CYS A 1113 27.35 -41.22 -40.18
C CYS A 1113 28.60 -41.00 -39.31
N ILE A 1114 28.92 -39.77 -38.91
CA ILE A 1114 30.06 -39.48 -38.01
C ILE A 1114 29.88 -40.11 -36.62
N PHE A 1115 28.68 -40.00 -36.03
CA PHE A 1115 28.40 -40.65 -34.75
C PHE A 1115 28.38 -42.18 -34.89
N PHE A 1116 27.80 -42.70 -35.97
CA PHE A 1116 27.68 -44.14 -36.25
C PHE A 1116 29.04 -44.81 -36.53
N ASP A 1117 29.94 -44.15 -37.26
CA ASP A 1117 31.31 -44.60 -37.46
C ASP A 1117 32.06 -44.77 -36.13
N HIS A 1118 31.98 -43.78 -35.26
CA HIS A 1118 32.59 -43.84 -33.92
C HIS A 1118 32.00 -44.96 -33.05
N PHE A 1119 30.69 -45.22 -33.14
CA PHE A 1119 30.08 -46.36 -32.47
C PHE A 1119 30.58 -47.70 -33.03
N LEU A 1120 30.74 -47.82 -34.36
CA LEU A 1120 31.33 -49.00 -34.99
C LEU A 1120 32.80 -49.20 -34.57
N GLN A 1121 33.61 -48.13 -34.50
CA GLN A 1121 35.00 -48.20 -34.01
C GLN A 1121 35.10 -48.81 -32.61
N LYS A 1122 34.12 -48.55 -31.73
CA LYS A 1122 34.07 -49.10 -30.37
C LYS A 1122 33.46 -50.49 -30.27
N GLU A 1123 32.40 -50.77 -31.05
CA GLU A 1123 31.46 -51.86 -30.74
C GLU A 1123 31.26 -52.89 -31.88
N LEU A 1124 31.98 -52.80 -32.99
CA LEU A 1124 31.90 -53.75 -34.13
C LEU A 1124 32.05 -55.22 -33.71
N GLU A 1125 32.93 -55.54 -32.75
CA GLU A 1125 33.10 -56.92 -32.25
C GLU A 1125 31.86 -57.47 -31.52
N SER A 1126 30.94 -56.61 -31.09
CA SER A 1126 29.68 -57.00 -30.42
C SER A 1126 28.51 -57.24 -31.38
N ILE A 1127 28.72 -57.07 -32.70
CA ILE A 1127 27.72 -57.33 -33.73
C ILE A 1127 27.71 -58.84 -34.07
N PRO A 1128 26.53 -59.51 -34.09
CA PRO A 1128 26.45 -60.93 -34.45
C PRO A 1128 27.01 -61.23 -35.85
N LYS A 1129 27.69 -62.37 -35.99
CA LYS A 1129 28.29 -62.80 -37.28
C LYS A 1129 27.23 -63.14 -38.31
N GLU A 1130 26.08 -63.62 -37.84
CA GLU A 1130 24.86 -63.87 -38.59
C GLU A 1130 24.32 -62.56 -39.19
N THR A 1131 24.49 -61.44 -38.49
CA THR A 1131 24.09 -60.11 -38.97
C THR A 1131 25.10 -59.56 -39.95
N LEU A 1132 26.40 -59.61 -39.65
CA LEU A 1132 27.47 -59.22 -40.60
C LEU A 1132 27.36 -59.98 -41.94
N SER A 1133 27.13 -61.29 -41.88
CA SER A 1133 26.96 -62.11 -43.08
C SER A 1133 25.64 -61.87 -43.83
N ALA A 1134 24.54 -61.50 -43.16
CA ALA A 1134 23.31 -61.08 -43.82
C ALA A 1134 23.45 -59.79 -44.66
N PHE A 1135 24.42 -58.92 -44.32
CA PHE A 1135 24.82 -57.76 -45.12
C PHE A 1135 25.76 -58.10 -46.29
N ARG A 1136 26.34 -59.31 -46.34
CA ARG A 1136 27.16 -59.76 -47.50
C ARG A 1136 26.33 -59.93 -48.77
N GLU A 1137 25.08 -60.39 -48.61
CA GLU A 1137 24.15 -60.62 -49.72
C GLU A 1137 23.58 -59.30 -50.28
N GLU A 1138 23.86 -58.17 -49.63
CA GLU A 1138 23.47 -56.85 -50.09
C GLU A 1138 24.34 -56.39 -51.27
N LYS A 1139 23.71 -56.14 -52.42
CA LYS A 1139 24.40 -55.82 -53.68
C LYS A 1139 25.23 -54.54 -53.59
N LYS A 1140 24.78 -53.57 -52.79
CA LYS A 1140 25.50 -52.30 -52.64
C LYS A 1140 26.72 -52.40 -51.72
N ILE A 1141 26.78 -53.37 -50.81
CA ILE A 1141 27.99 -53.63 -49.99
C ILE A 1141 29.05 -54.40 -50.77
N SER A 1142 28.65 -55.32 -51.66
CA SER A 1142 29.58 -55.95 -52.60
C SER A 1142 30.11 -54.95 -53.65
N MET A 1143 29.25 -54.06 -54.17
CA MET A 1143 29.68 -53.00 -55.11
C MET A 1143 30.70 -52.00 -54.54
N ILE A 1144 30.73 -51.75 -53.22
CA ILE A 1144 31.75 -50.92 -52.55
C ILE A 1144 33.17 -51.51 -52.72
N TYR A 1145 33.28 -52.83 -52.95
CA TYR A 1145 34.55 -53.53 -53.20
C TYR A 1145 34.80 -53.85 -54.67
N ASP A 1146 33.85 -54.51 -55.34
CA ASP A 1146 34.13 -55.18 -56.63
C ASP A 1146 33.98 -54.27 -57.86
N ASP A 1147 32.99 -53.36 -57.86
CA ASP A 1147 32.59 -52.59 -59.05
C ASP A 1147 32.82 -51.06 -58.94
N SER A 1148 32.95 -50.48 -57.74
CA SER A 1148 33.01 -49.02 -57.54
C SER A 1148 33.80 -48.61 -56.28
N PRO A 1149 35.15 -48.65 -56.31
CA PRO A 1149 35.99 -48.34 -55.16
C PRO A 1149 35.94 -46.86 -54.73
N GLU A 1150 35.29 -45.98 -55.49
CA GLU A 1150 35.12 -44.56 -55.18
C GLU A 1150 34.47 -44.33 -53.82
N TYR A 1151 33.50 -45.17 -53.40
CA TYR A 1151 32.88 -45.08 -52.07
C TYR A 1151 33.81 -45.53 -50.94
N LEU A 1152 34.63 -46.57 -51.17
CA LEU A 1152 35.64 -47.00 -50.19
C LEU A 1152 36.73 -45.93 -50.03
N PHE A 1153 37.19 -45.33 -51.13
CA PHE A 1153 38.08 -44.17 -51.11
C PHE A 1153 37.44 -42.95 -50.46
N TYR A 1154 36.13 -42.71 -50.66
CA TYR A 1154 35.40 -41.65 -49.98
C TYR A 1154 35.42 -41.85 -48.46
N PHE A 1155 35.01 -43.01 -47.94
CA PHE A 1155 35.04 -43.29 -46.50
C PHE A 1155 36.46 -43.20 -45.90
N ILE A 1156 37.48 -43.69 -46.62
CA ILE A 1156 38.89 -43.53 -46.21
C ILE A 1156 39.30 -42.05 -46.20
N SER A 1157 38.88 -41.25 -47.19
CA SER A 1157 39.19 -39.80 -47.26
C SER A 1157 38.51 -38.97 -46.17
N GLN A 1158 37.33 -39.40 -45.71
CA GLN A 1158 36.61 -38.79 -44.57
C GLN A 1158 37.08 -39.35 -43.22
N GLY A 1159 37.95 -40.36 -43.20
CA GLY A 1159 38.50 -40.97 -41.99
C GLY A 1159 37.54 -41.93 -41.26
N PHE A 1160 36.51 -42.43 -41.94
CA PHE A 1160 35.47 -43.30 -41.37
C PHE A 1160 35.95 -44.76 -41.23
N THR A 1161 36.83 -44.99 -40.25
CA THR A 1161 37.47 -46.30 -40.05
C THR A 1161 36.53 -47.36 -39.49
N GLY A 1162 35.49 -46.99 -38.74
CA GLY A 1162 34.48 -47.92 -38.22
C GLY A 1162 33.58 -48.47 -39.32
N ILE A 1163 33.14 -47.62 -40.23
CA ILE A 1163 32.35 -47.98 -41.44
C ILE A 1163 33.20 -48.85 -42.37
N VAL A 1164 34.46 -48.48 -42.63
CA VAL A 1164 35.39 -49.30 -43.44
C VAL A 1164 35.57 -50.69 -42.80
N ASN A 1165 35.81 -50.76 -41.49
CA ASN A 1165 35.97 -52.04 -40.78
C ASN A 1165 34.68 -52.88 -40.77
N PHE A 1166 33.50 -52.26 -40.66
CA PHE A 1166 32.21 -52.93 -40.79
C PHE A 1166 32.04 -53.52 -42.20
N CYS A 1167 32.32 -52.74 -43.26
CA CYS A 1167 32.25 -53.21 -44.64
C CYS A 1167 33.29 -54.31 -44.97
N LEU A 1168 34.46 -54.33 -44.32
CA LEU A 1168 35.41 -55.46 -44.37
C LEU A 1168 34.82 -56.71 -43.69
N ALA A 1169 34.30 -56.55 -42.47
CA ALA A 1169 33.77 -57.63 -41.65
C ALA A 1169 32.57 -58.34 -42.29
N CYS A 1170 31.67 -57.61 -42.97
CA CYS A 1170 30.56 -58.19 -43.72
C CYS A 1170 31.01 -59.12 -44.87
N ASN A 1171 32.23 -58.98 -45.37
CA ASN A 1171 32.74 -59.74 -46.51
C ASN A 1171 33.67 -60.92 -46.13
N ASP A 1172 33.79 -61.26 -44.85
CA ASP A 1172 34.82 -62.15 -44.25
C ASP A 1172 36.27 -61.67 -44.48
N ILE A 1173 36.48 -60.42 -44.89
CA ILE A 1173 37.83 -59.90 -45.11
C ILE A 1173 38.44 -59.58 -43.74
N LYS A 1174 39.49 -60.31 -43.38
CA LYS A 1174 40.25 -60.02 -42.16
C LYS A 1174 41.01 -58.71 -42.31
N ILE A 1175 40.80 -57.85 -41.31
CA ILE A 1175 41.60 -56.66 -40.98
C ILE A 1175 42.98 -57.13 -40.48
#